data_AF-A0A2P6TKB5-F1
#
_entry.id   AF-A0A2P6TKB5-F1
#
_cell.length_a   1.000
_cell.length_b   1.000
_cell.length_c   1.000
_cell.angle_alpha   90.00
_cell.angle_beta   90.00
_cell.angle_gamma   90.00
#
_symmetry.space_group_name_H-M   'P 1'
#
loop_
_entity.id
_entity.type
_entity.pdbx_description
1 polymer ?
#
loop_
_entity_poly.entity_id
_entity_poly.type
_entity_poly.pdbx_seq_one_letter_code
_entity_poly.pdbx_strand_id
1 'polypeptide(L)'
;MAAPKAPDLKQQLYELLSGAGSPATAWSRPLACSAGPLTRISPGLHVAGSSALKLPLQAEQAEAIKAAAGGDGGGSSGGVWVLPAAQLEVTNPRWESEVVAEAVRRTRAVLGLHDTRVEARLSRLELHEAGSTVEGGQLRVLHNGREEQVDLASRNAKSSCFAAYFSGCRVGMQPLTAGHRCLLFYDLVWAGGSRPPQPPLERAAGLVELSQQWNAAADAPMRFCFMLNNRYGETELRERGIEALQGGDKAAAQMLLAACQQGAELDVCFTLVKATARPQMDRYEIFQDVCEVYGLHPCAGCGEIHFEDAAMKEEDIWDIVYDILKSVVFDNEPASEEATLHWKHVMAAKFVALAGSSPLEPLLALQTSELLHDAQYFAGPPDRGMVQKDVDYLHSLHATWLQDGSQGAFAGLPPDSCPGFDTLAPAVDQGALPDSPWELAEAIGAYLAEQPAPYFQGKSNCLFALLELAASPQLTAHRPPGEVRLVASLLAAARTALATTTLTSFSDRLTTAVIRLLRCYQWPANALGALQAWVHPTDAAVKSGMAILEARLADAGDSAQHTASAWVAASALALSLAKGLRLGCVPDKLYYMSWVFSEAHKPLLLLLHRVATTAGCMALEAAVEAVLAHFFFEPPTVYTRLYYSTLRTACVALLEELPPHIVAGCPALLKLICSCAANVHAALEASIPVEPQDWSKQLAIQFAEHCQYCQQLQEFVGKADQQACTLPCGYHLDIIVRVYIESAWRNPPKWRDLDAERVQLEGGADGWRFTKSHKAYQQEVAEHAEQRQKLDALLQLLLPCLVLALPCDGSSSCWSVGAAAGEGPPAKAPRFV
;
A
#
# COMPACT_ATOMS: atom_id res chain seq x y z
N MET A 1 24.30 31.30 -43.65
CA MET A 1 23.32 30.67 -42.73
C MET A 1 24.04 29.55 -42.01
N ALA A 2 23.86 29.41 -40.70
CA ALA A 2 24.32 28.20 -40.00
C ALA A 2 23.41 27.02 -40.39
N ALA A 3 23.95 25.81 -40.43
CA ALA A 3 23.12 24.61 -40.53
C ALA A 3 22.27 24.48 -39.25
N PRO A 4 21.05 23.91 -39.31
CA PRO A 4 20.29 23.61 -38.10
C PRO A 4 21.11 22.66 -37.22
N LYS A 5 21.21 22.98 -35.92
CA LYS A 5 21.88 22.12 -34.95
C LYS A 5 21.10 20.80 -34.89
N ALA A 6 21.79 19.67 -34.94
CA ALA A 6 21.13 18.36 -34.82
C ALA A 6 20.35 18.28 -33.48
N PRO A 7 19.14 17.69 -33.47
CA PRO A 7 18.31 17.64 -32.27
C PRO A 7 18.97 16.78 -31.18
N ASP A 8 18.87 17.24 -29.93
CA ASP A 8 19.35 16.53 -28.74
C ASP A 8 18.72 15.12 -28.68
N LEU A 9 19.51 14.09 -28.36
CA LEU A 9 19.02 12.71 -28.19
C LEU A 9 17.86 12.64 -27.18
N LYS A 10 17.87 13.50 -26.14
CA LYS A 10 16.76 13.65 -25.18
C LYS A 10 15.47 14.10 -25.87
N GLN A 11 15.56 15.02 -26.81
CA GLN A 11 14.40 15.54 -27.54
C GLN A 11 13.89 14.50 -28.54
N GLN A 12 14.79 13.81 -29.27
CA GLN A 12 14.41 12.73 -30.19
C GLN A 12 13.69 11.58 -29.45
N LEU A 13 14.21 11.18 -28.29
CA LEU A 13 13.62 10.15 -27.43
C LEU A 13 12.25 10.60 -26.87
N TYR A 14 12.14 11.85 -26.41
CA TYR A 14 10.88 12.42 -25.93
C TYR A 14 9.81 12.52 -27.03
N GLU A 15 10.18 12.91 -28.24
CA GLU A 15 9.27 13.04 -29.39
C GLU A 15 8.74 11.67 -29.86
N LEU A 16 9.59 10.63 -29.87
CA LEU A 16 9.17 9.26 -30.18
C LEU A 16 8.21 8.67 -29.13
N LEU A 17 8.53 8.83 -27.84
CA LEU A 17 7.69 8.33 -26.75
C LEU A 17 6.36 9.09 -26.64
N SER A 18 6.37 10.41 -26.78
CA SER A 18 5.15 11.23 -26.82
C SER A 18 4.31 10.97 -28.07
N GLY A 19 4.97 10.65 -29.20
CA GLY A 19 4.32 10.28 -30.46
C GLY A 19 3.71 8.87 -30.46
N ALA A 20 4.00 8.03 -29.47
CA ALA A 20 3.73 6.59 -29.49
C ALA A 20 2.28 6.22 -29.83
N GLY A 21 1.30 6.94 -29.28
CA GLY A 21 -0.13 6.70 -29.49
C GLY A 21 -0.71 7.21 -30.83
N SER A 22 0.08 7.88 -31.67
CA SER A 22 -0.40 8.39 -32.99
C SER A 22 -0.11 7.39 -34.12
N PRO A 23 -0.96 7.25 -35.16
CA PRO A 23 -0.62 6.46 -36.33
C PRO A 23 0.65 6.96 -37.05
N ALA A 24 1.29 6.11 -37.85
CA ALA A 24 2.59 6.40 -38.47
C ALA A 24 2.53 7.34 -39.69
N THR A 25 1.35 7.53 -40.28
CA THR A 25 1.16 8.27 -41.53
C THR A 25 0.21 9.47 -41.37
N ALA A 26 0.41 10.45 -42.25
CA ALA A 26 -0.35 11.69 -42.43
C ALA A 26 -0.23 12.76 -41.32
N TRP A 27 0.25 13.95 -41.74
CA TRP A 27 -0.09 15.23 -41.12
C TRP A 27 -1.56 15.62 -41.41
N SER A 28 -2.51 14.75 -41.04
CA SER A 28 -3.95 15.00 -41.08
C SER A 28 -4.62 14.23 -39.94
N ARG A 29 -5.30 14.96 -39.05
CA ARG A 29 -5.73 14.48 -37.73
C ARG A 29 -6.85 13.42 -37.80
N PRO A 30 -6.79 12.32 -37.02
CA PRO A 30 -7.98 11.77 -36.41
C PRO A 30 -8.46 12.69 -35.26
N LEU A 31 -9.77 12.75 -35.04
CA LEU A 31 -10.38 13.44 -33.89
C LEU A 31 -10.14 12.63 -32.60
N ALA A 32 -10.23 13.29 -31.44
CA ALA A 32 -10.12 12.59 -30.15
C ALA A 32 -11.43 11.86 -29.79
N CYS A 33 -12.53 12.23 -30.45
CA CYS A 33 -13.81 11.54 -30.36
C CYS A 33 -14.45 11.27 -31.74
N SER A 34 -15.45 10.39 -31.76
CA SER A 34 -16.32 10.12 -32.90
C SER A 34 -17.75 10.45 -32.49
N ALA A 35 -18.42 11.38 -33.17
CA ALA A 35 -19.75 11.84 -32.77
C ALA A 35 -20.65 12.19 -33.96
N GLY A 36 -21.97 12.07 -33.77
CA GLY A 36 -22.95 12.48 -34.78
C GLY A 36 -24.39 12.03 -34.51
N PRO A 37 -25.33 12.45 -35.38
CA PRO A 37 -26.72 12.00 -35.34
C PRO A 37 -26.86 10.56 -35.86
N LEU A 38 -27.79 9.82 -35.27
CA LEU A 38 -28.18 8.46 -35.64
C LEU A 38 -29.65 8.43 -36.11
N THR A 39 -30.18 7.24 -36.36
CA THR A 39 -31.58 7.06 -36.79
C THR A 39 -32.56 7.40 -35.67
N ARG A 40 -33.80 7.70 -36.03
CA ARG A 40 -34.89 8.07 -35.09
C ARG A 40 -35.56 6.84 -34.47
N ILE A 41 -34.76 5.86 -34.05
CA ILE A 41 -35.20 4.64 -33.37
C ILE A 41 -35.08 4.89 -31.86
N SER A 42 -36.13 4.57 -31.10
CA SER A 42 -36.10 4.63 -29.63
C SER A 42 -35.55 3.33 -29.05
N PRO A 43 -34.76 3.35 -27.96
CA PRO A 43 -34.27 2.13 -27.30
C PRO A 43 -35.38 1.26 -26.71
N GLY A 44 -36.54 1.83 -26.36
CA GLY A 44 -37.59 1.11 -25.63
C GLY A 44 -37.09 0.66 -24.25
N LEU A 45 -36.62 1.61 -23.43
CA LEU A 45 -36.05 1.31 -22.12
C LEU A 45 -37.12 0.89 -21.13
N HIS A 46 -36.80 -0.10 -20.32
CA HIS A 46 -37.58 -0.53 -19.15
C HIS A 46 -36.62 -0.59 -17.95
N VAL A 47 -36.98 0.06 -16.85
CA VAL A 47 -36.21 0.04 -15.60
C VAL A 47 -36.92 -0.90 -14.62
N ALA A 48 -36.17 -1.73 -13.90
CA ALA A 48 -36.73 -2.68 -12.95
C ALA A 48 -37.73 -2.00 -11.97
N GLY A 49 -38.96 -2.53 -11.90
CA GLY A 49 -40.04 -1.98 -11.07
C GLY A 49 -40.83 -0.81 -11.66
N SER A 50 -40.48 -0.32 -12.86
CA SER A 50 -41.17 0.78 -13.55
C SER A 50 -42.03 0.30 -14.74
N SER A 51 -42.68 1.23 -15.44
CA SER A 51 -43.27 0.97 -16.77
C SER A 51 -42.36 1.49 -17.88
N ALA A 52 -42.48 0.93 -19.09
CA ALA A 52 -41.62 1.28 -20.23
C ALA A 52 -41.50 2.81 -20.46
N LEU A 53 -40.25 3.29 -20.43
CA LEU A 53 -39.90 4.69 -20.54
C LEU A 53 -40.26 5.22 -21.92
N LYS A 54 -41.01 6.33 -21.96
CA LYS A 54 -41.34 7.05 -23.18
C LYS A 54 -40.33 8.17 -23.37
N LEU A 55 -39.91 8.41 -24.61
CA LEU A 55 -39.00 9.50 -24.94
C LEU A 55 -39.73 10.49 -25.87
N PRO A 56 -39.80 11.79 -25.54
CA PRO A 56 -39.24 12.45 -24.34
C PRO A 56 -39.90 11.99 -23.03
N LEU A 57 -39.10 11.95 -21.95
CA LEU A 57 -39.56 11.56 -20.61
C LEU A 57 -40.71 12.43 -20.13
N GLN A 58 -41.60 11.83 -19.34
CA GLN A 58 -42.55 12.53 -18.49
C GLN A 58 -41.96 12.68 -17.08
N ALA A 59 -42.40 13.66 -16.30
CA ALA A 59 -41.88 13.90 -14.94
C ALA A 59 -41.97 12.65 -14.05
N GLU A 60 -43.12 11.95 -14.07
CA GLU A 60 -43.32 10.67 -13.37
C GLU A 60 -42.26 9.60 -13.73
N GLN A 61 -41.80 9.59 -14.98
CA GLN A 61 -40.78 8.65 -15.47
C GLN A 61 -39.36 9.09 -15.11
N ALA A 62 -39.12 10.39 -14.90
CA ALA A 62 -37.87 10.89 -14.32
C ALA A 62 -37.78 10.52 -12.83
N GLU A 63 -38.84 10.77 -12.03
CA GLU A 63 -38.87 10.38 -10.61
C GLU A 63 -38.70 8.86 -10.41
N ALA A 64 -39.30 8.02 -11.26
CA ALA A 64 -39.10 6.58 -11.23
C ALA A 64 -37.62 6.16 -11.45
N ILE A 65 -36.88 6.89 -12.30
CA ILE A 65 -35.44 6.68 -12.49
C ILE A 65 -34.64 7.10 -11.24
N LYS A 66 -35.00 8.23 -10.61
CA LYS A 66 -34.35 8.71 -9.38
C LYS A 66 -34.52 7.73 -8.22
N ALA A 67 -35.72 7.21 -8.03
CA ALA A 67 -36.03 6.21 -7.01
C ALA A 67 -35.28 4.90 -7.25
N ALA A 68 -35.27 4.38 -8.48
CA ALA A 68 -34.51 3.17 -8.83
C ALA A 68 -32.99 3.34 -8.63
N ALA A 69 -32.46 4.56 -8.76
CA ALA A 69 -31.06 4.89 -8.50
C ALA A 69 -30.72 5.02 -6.99
N GLY A 70 -31.63 4.65 -6.08
CA GLY A 70 -31.42 4.67 -4.63
C GLY A 70 -31.62 6.03 -3.96
N GLY A 71 -32.27 6.98 -4.63
CA GLY A 71 -32.43 8.36 -4.17
C GLY A 71 -33.51 8.59 -3.10
N ASP A 72 -33.42 7.93 -1.94
CA ASP A 72 -34.29 8.20 -0.78
C ASP A 72 -33.91 9.54 -0.10
N GLY A 73 -34.29 10.66 -0.75
CA GLY A 73 -34.17 12.03 -0.23
C GLY A 73 -32.75 12.61 -0.16
N GLY A 74 -31.71 11.78 -0.03
CA GLY A 74 -30.31 12.18 -0.16
C GLY A 74 -29.96 12.52 -1.60
N GLY A 75 -29.63 13.79 -1.86
CA GLY A 75 -29.34 14.26 -3.22
C GLY A 75 -28.10 13.63 -3.84
N SER A 76 -28.21 13.18 -5.10
CA SER A 76 -27.04 12.82 -5.91
C SER A 76 -26.09 14.01 -6.07
N SER A 77 -24.79 13.72 -6.12
CA SER A 77 -23.69 14.66 -6.33
C SER A 77 -23.88 15.54 -7.57
N GLY A 78 -24.54 16.68 -7.39
CA GLY A 78 -24.79 17.65 -8.43
C GLY A 78 -25.92 17.29 -9.41
N GLY A 79 -26.92 16.50 -9.02
CA GLY A 79 -28.15 16.31 -9.82
C GLY A 79 -28.03 15.37 -11.04
N VAL A 80 -27.26 14.28 -10.89
CA VAL A 80 -27.07 13.24 -11.91
C VAL A 80 -27.40 11.87 -11.34
N TRP A 81 -28.48 11.23 -11.79
CA TRP A 81 -28.89 9.91 -11.30
C TRP A 81 -28.37 8.81 -12.22
N VAL A 82 -27.77 7.78 -11.64
CA VAL A 82 -27.05 6.72 -12.37
C VAL A 82 -27.70 5.37 -12.11
N LEU A 83 -28.13 4.69 -13.17
CA LEU A 83 -28.67 3.33 -13.12
C LEU A 83 -27.68 2.35 -13.79
N PRO A 84 -27.21 1.30 -13.09
CA PRO A 84 -26.35 0.28 -13.68
C PRO A 84 -27.14 -0.59 -14.68
N ALA A 85 -26.47 -1.10 -15.71
CA ALA A 85 -27.14 -1.89 -16.77
C ALA A 85 -27.91 -3.13 -16.26
N ALA A 86 -27.56 -3.69 -15.11
CA ALA A 86 -28.29 -4.80 -14.48
C ALA A 86 -29.73 -4.45 -14.06
N GLN A 87 -30.10 -3.16 -13.99
CA GLN A 87 -31.45 -2.68 -13.70
C GLN A 87 -32.20 -2.19 -14.95
N LEU A 88 -31.60 -2.34 -16.15
CA LEU A 88 -32.08 -1.79 -17.41
C LEU A 88 -32.35 -2.91 -18.44
N GLU A 89 -33.45 -2.77 -19.17
CA GLU A 89 -33.79 -3.64 -20.30
C GLU A 89 -34.04 -2.80 -21.56
N VAL A 90 -33.38 -3.16 -22.67
CA VAL A 90 -33.54 -2.52 -23.98
C VAL A 90 -34.50 -3.36 -24.82
N THR A 91 -35.79 -3.04 -24.75
CA THR A 91 -36.86 -3.88 -25.34
C THR A 91 -36.96 -3.79 -26.87
N ASN A 92 -36.33 -2.80 -27.52
CA ASN A 92 -36.33 -2.67 -28.97
C ASN A 92 -35.07 -3.30 -29.61
N PRO A 93 -35.15 -4.49 -30.24
CA PRO A 93 -33.97 -5.14 -30.84
C PRO A 93 -33.36 -4.35 -32.00
N ARG A 94 -34.10 -3.40 -32.60
CA ARG A 94 -33.59 -2.48 -33.63
C ARG A 94 -32.62 -1.43 -33.08
N TRP A 95 -32.60 -1.21 -31.76
CA TRP A 95 -31.65 -0.29 -31.15
C TRP A 95 -30.22 -0.83 -31.22
N GLU A 96 -29.98 -2.03 -30.70
CA GLU A 96 -28.65 -2.67 -30.76
C GLU A 96 -28.22 -2.93 -32.21
N SER A 97 -29.12 -3.51 -33.02
CA SER A 97 -28.80 -3.96 -34.38
C SER A 97 -28.67 -2.85 -35.44
N GLU A 98 -29.27 -1.67 -35.25
CA GLU A 98 -29.13 -0.53 -36.19
C GLU A 98 -28.46 0.69 -35.56
N VAL A 99 -28.84 1.10 -34.35
CA VAL A 99 -28.38 2.36 -33.73
C VAL A 99 -26.98 2.21 -33.14
N VAL A 100 -26.81 1.21 -32.26
CA VAL A 100 -25.51 0.93 -31.61
C VAL A 100 -24.53 0.39 -32.64
N ALA A 101 -24.96 -0.51 -33.52
CA ALA A 101 -24.15 -1.00 -34.64
C ALA A 101 -23.60 0.13 -35.54
N GLU A 102 -24.41 1.13 -35.89
CA GLU A 102 -23.96 2.29 -36.68
C GLU A 102 -23.00 3.20 -35.89
N ALA A 103 -23.24 3.41 -34.59
CA ALA A 103 -22.33 4.16 -33.72
C ALA A 103 -20.95 3.48 -33.61
N VAL A 104 -20.92 2.15 -33.41
CA VAL A 104 -19.70 1.34 -33.40
C VAL A 104 -19.02 1.38 -34.76
N ARG A 105 -19.75 1.22 -35.87
CA ARG A 105 -19.18 1.27 -37.23
C ARG A 105 -18.50 2.60 -37.53
N ARG A 106 -19.14 3.73 -37.18
CA ARG A 106 -18.54 5.07 -37.34
C ARG A 106 -17.32 5.26 -36.45
N THR A 107 -17.41 4.87 -35.18
CA THR A 107 -16.31 4.96 -34.23
C THR A 107 -15.10 4.14 -34.67
N ARG A 108 -15.32 2.90 -35.15
CA ARG A 108 -14.25 2.08 -35.73
C ARG A 108 -13.61 2.73 -36.96
N ALA A 109 -14.40 3.38 -37.82
CA ALA A 109 -13.88 4.08 -38.99
C ALA A 109 -13.06 5.34 -38.65
N VAL A 110 -13.44 6.09 -37.60
CA VAL A 110 -12.71 7.29 -37.14
C VAL A 110 -11.44 6.90 -36.37
N LEU A 111 -11.47 5.82 -35.59
CA LEU A 111 -10.35 5.35 -34.76
C LEU A 111 -9.43 4.32 -35.47
N GLY A 112 -9.61 4.08 -36.77
CA GLY A 112 -8.77 3.16 -37.56
C GLY A 112 -8.94 1.67 -37.23
N LEU A 113 -9.97 1.29 -36.49
CA LEU A 113 -10.23 -0.08 -36.00
C LEU A 113 -10.91 -0.96 -37.07
N HIS A 114 -10.35 -0.94 -38.29
CA HIS A 114 -10.95 -1.57 -39.48
C HIS A 114 -11.03 -3.10 -39.36
N ASP A 115 -9.96 -3.75 -38.88
CA ASP A 115 -9.90 -5.21 -38.77
C ASP A 115 -10.25 -5.74 -37.36
N THR A 116 -10.40 -4.84 -36.38
CA THR A 116 -10.66 -5.20 -34.98
C THR A 116 -12.13 -5.59 -34.73
N ARG A 117 -12.40 -6.80 -34.21
CA ARG A 117 -13.71 -7.12 -33.64
C ARG A 117 -13.90 -6.39 -32.31
N VAL A 118 -14.94 -5.57 -32.24
CA VAL A 118 -15.35 -4.78 -31.08
C VAL A 118 -16.82 -5.06 -30.79
N GLU A 119 -17.15 -5.30 -29.52
CA GLU A 119 -18.51 -5.47 -29.01
C GLU A 119 -18.87 -4.29 -28.12
N ALA A 120 -20.02 -3.67 -28.36
CA ALA A 120 -20.57 -2.68 -27.45
C ALA A 120 -21.35 -3.39 -26.34
N ARG A 121 -21.16 -2.99 -25.08
CA ARG A 121 -21.91 -3.51 -23.92
C ARG A 121 -22.49 -2.35 -23.15
N LEU A 122 -23.82 -2.30 -23.00
CA LEU A 122 -24.49 -1.31 -22.17
C LEU A 122 -23.96 -1.42 -20.73
N SER A 123 -23.41 -0.34 -20.18
CA SER A 123 -22.83 -0.32 -18.83
C SER A 123 -23.69 0.46 -17.83
N ARG A 124 -24.29 1.59 -18.24
CA ARG A 124 -25.21 2.38 -17.40
C ARG A 124 -26.12 3.33 -18.20
N LEU A 125 -27.19 3.78 -17.56
CA LEU A 125 -28.00 4.95 -17.93
C LEU A 125 -27.70 6.08 -16.94
N GLU A 126 -27.52 7.31 -17.43
CA GLU A 126 -27.52 8.50 -16.60
C GLU A 126 -28.71 9.41 -16.96
N LEU A 127 -29.33 9.99 -15.93
CA LEU A 127 -30.35 11.03 -16.03
C LEU A 127 -29.81 12.34 -15.44
N HIS A 128 -29.91 13.41 -16.22
CA HIS A 128 -29.47 14.76 -15.86
C HIS A 128 -30.67 15.71 -15.88
N GLU A 129 -30.79 16.61 -14.89
CA GLU A 129 -31.86 17.62 -14.77
C GLU A 129 -31.35 19.06 -14.75
N ALA A 130 -32.14 20.01 -15.24
CA ALA A 130 -31.85 21.44 -15.07
C ALA A 130 -31.65 21.84 -13.60
N GLY A 131 -30.65 22.68 -13.32
CA GLY A 131 -30.31 23.11 -11.95
C GLY A 131 -29.25 22.25 -11.23
N SER A 132 -28.76 21.20 -11.89
CA SER A 132 -27.38 20.71 -11.69
C SER A 132 -26.36 21.81 -12.10
N THR A 133 -25.04 21.56 -12.13
CA THR A 133 -24.00 22.44 -12.77
C THR A 133 -24.16 22.61 -14.31
N VAL A 134 -25.37 22.97 -14.70
CA VAL A 134 -26.27 22.42 -15.74
C VAL A 134 -27.07 23.48 -16.60
N GLU A 135 -26.51 24.54 -17.24
CA GLU A 135 -26.99 25.40 -18.41
C GLU A 135 -26.23 25.39 -19.84
N GLY A 136 -26.62 24.65 -20.90
CA GLY A 136 -26.03 24.67 -22.31
C GLY A 136 -25.36 23.39 -22.93
N GLY A 137 -26.12 22.40 -23.41
CA GLY A 137 -25.77 20.93 -23.46
C GLY A 137 -24.64 20.32 -24.31
N GLN A 138 -23.51 20.99 -24.52
CA GLN A 138 -22.38 20.43 -25.30
C GLN A 138 -21.57 19.36 -24.51
N LEU A 139 -20.78 18.53 -25.19
CA LEU A 139 -19.84 17.58 -24.59
C LEU A 139 -18.41 18.07 -24.84
N ARG A 140 -17.63 18.37 -23.78
CA ARG A 140 -16.21 18.75 -23.87
C ARG A 140 -15.37 17.49 -23.61
N VAL A 141 -14.64 17.04 -24.62
CA VAL A 141 -13.71 15.91 -24.52
C VAL A 141 -12.29 16.45 -24.54
N LEU A 142 -11.58 16.37 -23.41
CA LEU A 142 -10.18 16.80 -23.28
C LEU A 142 -9.25 15.58 -23.29
N HIS A 143 -8.32 15.56 -24.25
CA HIS A 143 -7.32 14.49 -24.41
C HIS A 143 -5.98 15.09 -24.83
N ASN A 144 -4.90 14.76 -24.11
CA ASN A 144 -3.53 15.27 -24.32
C ASN A 144 -3.49 16.80 -24.51
N GLY A 145 -4.15 17.55 -23.62
CA GLY A 145 -4.23 19.01 -23.65
C GLY A 145 -5.10 19.61 -24.77
N ARG A 146 -5.69 18.80 -25.65
CA ARG A 146 -6.60 19.26 -26.72
C ARG A 146 -8.05 19.05 -26.28
N GLU A 147 -8.84 20.10 -26.35
CA GLU A 147 -10.27 20.06 -26.11
C GLU A 147 -11.05 19.96 -27.43
N GLU A 148 -12.03 19.06 -27.47
CA GLU A 148 -12.99 18.95 -28.56
C GLU A 148 -14.41 19.16 -28.02
N GLN A 149 -15.15 20.11 -28.59
CA GLN A 149 -16.52 20.46 -28.18
C GLN A 149 -17.54 19.89 -29.17
N VAL A 150 -18.37 18.97 -28.69
CA VAL A 150 -19.42 18.31 -29.47
C VAL A 150 -20.79 18.78 -28.98
N ASP A 151 -21.43 19.67 -29.75
CA ASP A 151 -22.83 20.01 -29.51
C ASP A 151 -23.75 18.82 -29.84
N LEU A 152 -24.22 18.15 -28.78
CA LEU A 152 -25.23 17.10 -28.80
C LEU A 152 -26.64 17.63 -28.52
N ALA A 153 -26.78 18.89 -28.08
CA ALA A 153 -28.05 19.47 -27.66
C ALA A 153 -28.88 19.96 -28.85
N SER A 154 -28.28 20.70 -29.80
CA SER A 154 -28.99 21.13 -31.02
C SER A 154 -29.44 19.95 -31.91
N ARG A 155 -28.84 18.77 -31.69
CA ARG A 155 -29.02 17.56 -32.53
C ARG A 155 -30.02 16.56 -31.93
N ASN A 156 -30.24 16.56 -30.61
CA ASN A 156 -31.05 15.54 -29.94
C ASN A 156 -32.57 15.69 -30.16
N ALA A 157 -33.08 16.91 -30.37
CA ALA A 157 -34.52 17.22 -30.39
C ALA A 157 -35.31 16.53 -31.51
N LYS A 158 -34.63 15.92 -32.49
CA LYS A 158 -35.25 15.19 -33.61
C LYS A 158 -34.69 13.78 -33.82
N SER A 159 -33.57 13.41 -33.20
CA SER A 159 -32.85 12.15 -33.45
C SER A 159 -31.92 11.77 -32.31
N SER A 160 -31.77 10.47 -32.06
CA SER A 160 -30.72 9.92 -31.21
C SER A 160 -29.34 10.38 -31.72
N CYS A 161 -28.40 10.65 -30.81
CA CYS A 161 -27.04 11.07 -31.14
C CYS A 161 -26.05 10.27 -30.30
N PHE A 162 -24.82 10.11 -30.79
CA PHE A 162 -23.73 9.49 -30.03
C PHE A 162 -22.49 10.39 -30.00
N ALA A 163 -21.67 10.16 -28.99
CA ALA A 163 -20.25 10.49 -28.98
C ALA A 163 -19.50 9.30 -28.37
N ALA A 164 -18.32 8.98 -28.89
CA ALA A 164 -17.43 7.94 -28.39
C ALA A 164 -16.02 8.50 -28.27
N TYR A 165 -15.33 8.16 -27.19
CA TYR A 165 -14.03 8.68 -26.78
C TYR A 165 -13.27 7.61 -25.98
N PHE A 166 -11.98 7.79 -25.72
CA PHE A 166 -11.20 6.84 -24.93
C PHE A 166 -11.47 7.00 -23.42
N SER A 167 -11.39 5.90 -22.64
CA SER A 167 -11.69 5.89 -21.20
C SER A 167 -10.89 6.91 -20.37
N GLY A 168 -9.65 7.20 -20.79
CA GLY A 168 -8.77 8.19 -20.16
C GLY A 168 -8.99 9.65 -20.59
N CYS A 169 -9.94 9.94 -21.48
CA CYS A 169 -10.29 11.33 -21.81
C CYS A 169 -10.98 11.99 -20.60
N ARG A 170 -10.55 13.21 -20.22
CA ARG A 170 -11.32 14.01 -19.27
C ARG A 170 -12.56 14.53 -19.99
N VAL A 171 -13.73 14.05 -19.59
CA VAL A 171 -15.01 14.45 -20.19
C VAL A 171 -15.76 15.34 -19.22
N GLY A 172 -15.93 16.60 -19.60
CA GLY A 172 -16.88 17.50 -18.95
C GLY A 172 -18.08 17.67 -19.87
N MET A 173 -19.28 17.31 -19.43
CA MET A 173 -20.46 17.87 -20.10
C MET A 173 -20.50 19.36 -19.78
N GLN A 174 -20.71 20.15 -20.84
CA GLN A 174 -21.18 21.50 -20.63
C GLN A 174 -22.60 21.46 -20.02
N PRO A 175 -23.07 22.61 -19.54
CA PRO A 175 -24.25 22.66 -18.69
C PRO A 175 -25.59 22.35 -19.53
N LEU A 176 -26.89 22.34 -19.11
CA LEU A 176 -28.16 21.97 -19.82
C LEU A 176 -29.43 22.75 -19.32
N THR A 177 -29.76 23.92 -19.88
CA THR A 177 -30.65 24.95 -19.26
C THR A 177 -32.07 24.57 -18.82
N ALA A 178 -32.66 23.50 -19.35
CA ALA A 178 -34.05 23.11 -19.07
C ALA A 178 -34.31 21.62 -19.35
N GLY A 179 -35.20 21.02 -18.57
CA GLY A 179 -35.72 19.67 -18.79
C GLY A 179 -34.77 18.54 -18.38
N HIS A 180 -34.91 17.40 -19.06
CA HIS A 180 -34.25 16.12 -18.74
C HIS A 180 -33.39 15.63 -19.90
N ARG A 181 -32.24 15.01 -19.57
CA ARG A 181 -31.39 14.31 -20.55
C ARG A 181 -31.06 12.91 -20.08
N CYS A 182 -31.38 11.92 -20.91
CA CYS A 182 -30.93 10.53 -20.75
C CYS A 182 -29.65 10.28 -21.56
N LEU A 183 -28.72 9.51 -21.00
CA LEU A 183 -27.48 9.08 -21.65
C LEU A 183 -27.27 7.58 -21.42
N LEU A 184 -27.23 6.79 -22.50
CA LEU A 184 -26.86 5.38 -22.44
C LEU A 184 -25.37 5.24 -22.72
N PHE A 185 -24.63 4.69 -21.77
CA PHE A 185 -23.19 4.45 -21.88
C PHE A 185 -22.93 3.01 -22.34
N TYR A 186 -22.09 2.87 -23.37
CA TYR A 186 -21.69 1.60 -23.94
C TYR A 186 -20.17 1.45 -23.89
N ASP A 187 -19.70 0.42 -23.20
CA ASP A 187 -18.29 0.08 -23.14
C ASP A 187 -17.92 -0.68 -24.42
N LEU A 188 -16.91 -0.19 -25.15
CA LEU A 188 -16.44 -0.80 -26.39
C LEU A 188 -15.36 -1.85 -26.09
N VAL A 189 -15.81 -3.08 -25.84
CA VAL A 189 -14.96 -4.21 -25.45
C VAL A 189 -14.34 -4.85 -26.69
N TRP A 190 -13.03 -5.09 -26.64
CA TRP A 190 -12.31 -5.85 -27.66
C TRP A 190 -12.67 -7.35 -27.58
N ALA A 191 -12.99 -7.95 -28.73
CA ALA A 191 -13.64 -9.26 -28.78
C ALA A 191 -13.09 -10.18 -29.89
N GLY A 192 -11.78 -10.16 -30.17
CA GLY A 192 -11.17 -11.11 -31.11
C GLY A 192 -9.66 -11.06 -31.20
N GLY A 193 -9.02 -12.22 -31.02
CA GLY A 193 -7.56 -12.40 -31.01
C GLY A 193 -6.99 -12.58 -29.60
N SER A 194 -5.72 -13.01 -29.51
CA SER A 194 -5.00 -13.21 -28.24
C SER A 194 -4.05 -12.07 -27.87
N ARG A 195 -3.94 -11.03 -28.71
CA ARG A 195 -3.12 -9.84 -28.45
C ARG A 195 -3.85 -8.57 -28.92
N PRO A 196 -3.93 -7.50 -28.11
CA PRO A 196 -4.39 -6.19 -28.58
C PRO A 196 -3.43 -5.61 -29.64
N PRO A 197 -3.88 -4.62 -30.45
CA PRO A 197 -3.04 -4.01 -31.48
C PRO A 197 -1.76 -3.40 -30.88
N GLN A 198 -0.61 -3.73 -31.48
CA GLN A 198 0.69 -3.21 -31.07
C GLN A 198 1.04 -1.91 -31.81
N PRO A 199 1.92 -1.04 -31.25
CA PRO A 199 2.43 0.11 -31.99
C PRO A 199 3.20 -0.31 -33.26
N PRO A 200 3.26 0.55 -34.30
CA PRO A 200 3.94 0.23 -35.56
C PRO A 200 5.42 -0.17 -35.36
N LEU A 201 5.82 -1.29 -35.97
CA LEU A 201 7.12 -1.93 -35.77
C LEU A 201 8.31 -0.99 -36.03
N GLU A 202 8.17 -0.11 -37.01
CA GLU A 202 9.16 0.90 -37.43
C GLU A 202 9.62 1.82 -36.28
N ARG A 203 8.75 2.12 -35.30
CA ARG A 203 9.12 3.00 -34.17
C ARG A 203 9.86 2.28 -33.06
N ALA A 204 9.65 0.97 -32.88
CA ALA A 204 10.45 0.19 -31.95
C ALA A 204 11.91 0.12 -32.41
N ALA A 205 12.13 -0.05 -33.72
CA ALA A 205 13.47 0.00 -34.31
C ALA A 205 14.17 1.36 -34.09
N GLY A 206 13.44 2.48 -34.20
CA GLY A 206 13.98 3.81 -33.89
C GLY A 206 14.40 3.98 -32.42
N LEU A 207 13.72 3.33 -31.47
CA LEU A 207 14.17 3.29 -30.07
C LEU A 207 15.38 2.37 -29.85
N VAL A 208 15.53 1.29 -30.61
CA VAL A 208 16.75 0.46 -30.58
C VAL A 208 17.95 1.29 -31.06
N GLU A 209 17.81 2.01 -32.17
CA GLU A 209 18.87 2.86 -32.71
C GLU A 209 19.23 3.99 -31.73
N LEU A 210 18.25 4.71 -31.17
CA LEU A 210 18.51 5.74 -30.15
C LEU A 210 19.12 5.17 -28.87
N SER A 211 18.74 3.97 -28.44
CA SER A 211 19.37 3.29 -27.29
C SER A 211 20.86 3.04 -27.55
N GLN A 212 21.23 2.60 -28.75
CA GLN A 212 22.63 2.39 -29.12
C GLN A 212 23.41 3.71 -29.24
N GLN A 213 22.80 4.74 -29.84
CA GLN A 213 23.39 6.09 -29.90
C GLN A 213 23.58 6.71 -28.51
N TRP A 214 22.64 6.49 -27.58
CA TRP A 214 22.71 6.96 -26.20
C TRP A 214 23.80 6.24 -25.41
N ASN A 215 23.90 4.91 -25.51
CA ASN A 215 24.95 4.12 -24.85
C ASN A 215 26.36 4.43 -25.41
N ALA A 216 26.46 4.90 -26.65
CA ALA A 216 27.72 5.32 -27.28
C ALA A 216 28.11 6.79 -27.00
N ALA A 217 27.20 7.62 -26.50
CA ALA A 217 27.43 9.04 -26.26
C ALA A 217 28.01 9.29 -24.86
N ALA A 218 29.28 9.66 -24.78
CA ALA A 218 30.01 9.84 -23.52
C ALA A 218 29.49 10.98 -22.61
N ASP A 219 28.60 11.85 -23.12
CA ASP A 219 27.93 12.93 -22.40
C ASP A 219 26.41 12.69 -22.20
N ALA A 220 25.88 11.55 -22.63
CA ALA A 220 24.49 11.18 -22.38
C ALA A 220 24.25 10.82 -20.90
N PRO A 221 23.17 11.27 -20.27
CA PRO A 221 22.92 10.97 -18.86
C PRO A 221 22.49 9.52 -18.65
N MET A 222 22.96 8.92 -17.55
CA MET A 222 22.73 7.51 -17.19
C MET A 222 21.26 7.10 -17.02
N ARG A 223 20.32 8.05 -16.96
CA ARG A 223 18.87 7.82 -16.78
C ARG A 223 18.07 8.87 -17.56
N PHE A 224 16.91 8.48 -18.07
CA PHE A 224 15.93 9.37 -18.70
C PHE A 224 14.56 9.20 -18.03
N CYS A 225 13.99 10.30 -17.53
CA CYS A 225 12.69 10.29 -16.86
C CYS A 225 11.59 10.74 -17.82
N PHE A 226 10.73 9.82 -18.27
CA PHE A 226 9.56 10.13 -19.07
C PHE A 226 8.33 10.31 -18.16
N MET A 227 7.79 11.53 -18.08
CA MET A 227 6.58 11.80 -17.31
C MET A 227 5.34 11.29 -18.05
N LEU A 228 4.52 10.48 -17.36
CA LEU A 228 3.25 10.00 -17.88
C LEU A 228 2.20 11.13 -17.89
N ASN A 229 1.28 11.08 -18.86
CA ASN A 229 0.26 12.12 -19.08
C ASN A 229 -0.91 12.00 -18.10
N ASN A 230 -1.27 10.77 -17.72
CA ASN A 230 -2.33 10.50 -16.75
C ASN A 230 -1.76 10.36 -15.33
N ARG A 231 -2.62 10.61 -14.33
CA ARG A 231 -2.35 10.26 -12.93
C ARG A 231 -2.85 8.83 -12.70
N TYR A 232 -2.02 7.99 -12.09
CA TYR A 232 -2.35 6.61 -11.72
C TYR A 232 -2.23 6.43 -10.21
N GLY A 233 -3.07 5.58 -9.63
CA GLY A 233 -2.95 5.21 -8.22
C GLY A 233 -1.81 4.22 -7.99
N GLU A 234 -1.16 4.27 -6.82
CA GLU A 234 -0.10 3.32 -6.45
C GLU A 234 -0.60 1.87 -6.56
N THR A 235 -1.77 1.58 -5.99
CA THR A 235 -2.39 0.25 -6.00
C THR A 235 -2.64 -0.24 -7.42
N GLU A 236 -3.14 0.61 -8.32
CA GLU A 236 -3.42 0.22 -9.72
C GLU A 236 -2.12 -0.13 -10.47
N LEU A 237 -1.05 0.66 -10.30
CA LEU A 237 0.26 0.37 -10.88
C LEU A 237 0.89 -0.89 -10.27
N ARG A 238 0.71 -1.12 -8.96
CA ARG A 238 1.26 -2.28 -8.24
C ARG A 238 0.58 -3.58 -8.67
N GLU A 239 -0.75 -3.59 -8.81
CA GLU A 239 -1.54 -4.77 -9.17
C GLU A 239 -1.50 -5.10 -10.66
N ARG A 240 -1.49 -4.08 -11.54
CA ARG A 240 -1.69 -4.25 -12.99
C ARG A 240 -0.52 -3.77 -13.86
N GLY A 241 0.49 -3.09 -13.31
CA GLY A 241 1.69 -2.69 -14.06
C GLY A 241 1.38 -1.95 -15.37
N ILE A 242 1.88 -2.43 -16.50
CA ILE A 242 1.62 -1.85 -17.84
C ILE A 242 0.12 -1.91 -18.20
N GLU A 243 -0.63 -2.86 -17.63
CA GLU A 243 -2.06 -3.00 -17.87
C GLU A 243 -2.91 -1.92 -17.19
N ALA A 244 -2.38 -1.25 -16.16
CA ALA A 244 -2.95 -0.03 -15.56
C ALA A 244 -2.94 1.16 -16.54
N LEU A 245 -1.87 1.29 -17.34
CA LEU A 245 -1.67 2.45 -18.20
C LEU A 245 -2.77 2.62 -19.25
N GLN A 246 -3.08 3.88 -19.57
CA GLN A 246 -4.12 4.26 -20.53
C GLN A 246 -3.59 5.21 -21.61
N GLY A 247 -4.25 5.24 -22.78
CA GLY A 247 -3.93 6.16 -23.87
C GLY A 247 -2.47 6.14 -24.31
N GLY A 248 -1.88 7.33 -24.48
CA GLY A 248 -0.50 7.51 -24.95
C GLY A 248 0.56 6.87 -24.05
N ASP A 249 0.33 6.86 -22.73
CA ASP A 249 1.26 6.28 -21.75
C ASP A 249 1.42 4.77 -21.97
N LYS A 250 0.30 4.07 -22.21
CA LYS A 250 0.32 2.63 -22.52
C LYS A 250 1.08 2.35 -23.81
N ALA A 251 0.88 3.18 -24.83
CA ALA A 251 1.58 3.06 -26.10
C ALA A 251 3.10 3.31 -25.95
N ALA A 252 3.52 4.28 -25.13
CA ALA A 252 4.93 4.55 -24.84
C ALA A 252 5.59 3.37 -24.11
N ALA A 253 4.97 2.85 -23.05
CA ALA A 253 5.47 1.69 -22.32
C ALA A 253 5.51 0.41 -23.20
N GLN A 254 4.51 0.20 -24.05
CA GLN A 254 4.50 -0.91 -25.01
C GLN A 254 5.57 -0.76 -26.11
N MET A 255 5.89 0.47 -26.54
CA MET A 255 6.96 0.72 -27.51
C MET A 255 8.34 0.47 -26.89
N LEU A 256 8.57 0.92 -25.65
CA LEU A 256 9.77 0.63 -24.88
C LEU A 256 9.98 -0.89 -24.71
N LEU A 257 8.93 -1.59 -24.27
CA LEU A 257 8.96 -3.07 -24.16
C LEU A 257 9.25 -3.75 -25.50
N ALA A 258 8.68 -3.26 -26.60
CA ALA A 258 8.94 -3.79 -27.93
C ALA A 258 10.38 -3.52 -28.41
N ALA A 259 10.96 -2.38 -28.08
CA ALA A 259 12.35 -2.05 -28.39
C ALA A 259 13.33 -2.95 -27.61
N CYS A 260 13.09 -3.17 -26.31
CA CYS A 260 13.87 -4.12 -25.52
C CYS A 260 13.78 -5.56 -26.06
N GLN A 261 12.58 -5.99 -26.51
CA GLN A 261 12.39 -7.28 -27.20
C GLN A 261 13.10 -7.36 -28.56
N GLN A 262 13.50 -6.23 -29.14
CA GLN A 262 14.32 -6.12 -30.37
C GLN A 262 15.81 -5.88 -30.08
N GLY A 263 16.24 -5.89 -28.82
CA GLY A 263 17.64 -5.74 -28.42
C GLY A 263 18.07 -4.32 -28.01
N ALA A 264 17.14 -3.42 -27.67
CA ALA A 264 17.48 -2.16 -27.00
C ALA A 264 17.99 -2.43 -25.57
N GLU A 265 19.19 -1.93 -25.26
CA GLU A 265 19.86 -2.11 -23.96
C GLU A 265 19.34 -1.12 -22.91
N LEU A 266 18.05 -1.24 -22.56
CA LEU A 266 17.34 -0.32 -21.67
C LEU A 266 16.76 -1.03 -20.44
N ASP A 267 17.18 -0.60 -19.24
CA ASP A 267 16.52 -0.95 -17.97
C ASP A 267 15.29 -0.06 -17.76
N VAL A 268 14.15 -0.43 -18.36
CA VAL A 268 12.91 0.37 -18.29
C VAL A 268 12.19 0.13 -16.98
N CYS A 269 11.84 1.17 -16.22
CA CYS A 269 11.17 1.04 -14.91
C CYS A 269 10.00 2.01 -14.74
N PHE A 270 8.97 1.61 -14.00
CA PHE A 270 7.99 2.56 -13.43
C PHE A 270 8.50 3.18 -12.13
N THR A 271 8.12 4.42 -11.91
CA THR A 271 8.36 5.14 -10.67
C THR A 271 7.18 6.05 -10.33
N LEU A 272 6.81 6.11 -9.04
CA LEU A 272 5.94 7.18 -8.54
C LEU A 272 6.79 8.41 -8.26
N VAL A 273 6.43 9.52 -8.92
CA VAL A 273 7.02 10.82 -8.67
C VAL A 273 6.13 11.62 -7.74
N LYS A 274 6.62 11.93 -6.53
CA LYS A 274 6.05 13.00 -5.70
C LYS A 274 6.78 14.30 -6.05
N ALA A 275 6.07 15.22 -6.70
CA ALA A 275 6.62 16.48 -7.17
C ALA A 275 6.35 17.58 -6.13
N THR A 276 7.29 17.79 -5.22
CA THR A 276 7.20 18.88 -4.23
C THR A 276 7.38 20.25 -4.88
N ALA A 277 6.56 21.21 -4.43
CA ALA A 277 6.54 22.58 -4.90
C ALA A 277 7.72 23.37 -4.27
N ARG A 278 8.84 23.44 -5.00
CA ARG A 278 10.18 23.90 -4.57
C ARG A 278 10.97 22.83 -3.77
N PRO A 279 12.29 22.72 -3.99
CA PRO A 279 13.19 21.87 -3.20
C PRO A 279 14.06 22.68 -2.22
N GLN A 280 14.61 21.99 -1.22
CA GLN A 280 15.53 22.48 -0.17
C GLN A 280 14.91 23.24 1.02
N MET A 281 13.60 23.54 1.00
CA MET A 281 12.88 23.91 2.23
C MET A 281 12.93 22.78 3.25
N ASP A 282 13.89 22.87 4.17
CA ASP A 282 13.81 22.18 5.44
C ASP A 282 12.82 22.91 6.37
N ARG A 283 12.61 22.36 7.56
CA ARG A 283 11.66 22.96 8.51
C ARG A 283 12.08 24.36 8.98
N TYR A 284 13.36 24.72 8.92
CA TYR A 284 13.88 26.02 9.32
C TYR A 284 13.70 27.08 8.24
N GLU A 285 13.78 26.74 6.95
CA GLU A 285 13.39 27.66 5.86
C GLU A 285 11.89 27.97 5.91
N ILE A 286 11.02 26.96 6.11
CA ILE A 286 9.57 27.20 6.28
C ILE A 286 9.29 28.03 7.54
N PHE A 287 10.04 27.79 8.62
CA PHE A 287 9.98 28.60 9.84
C PHE A 287 10.41 30.06 9.62
N GLN A 288 11.39 30.31 8.73
CA GLN A 288 11.80 31.68 8.35
C GLN A 288 10.73 32.38 7.50
N ASP A 289 10.18 31.73 6.46
CA ASP A 289 9.07 32.27 5.67
C ASP A 289 7.84 32.58 6.55
N VAL A 290 7.48 31.67 7.47
CA VAL A 290 6.37 31.89 8.43
C VAL A 290 6.70 33.03 9.41
N CYS A 291 7.92 33.11 9.92
CA CYS A 291 8.36 34.23 10.75
C CYS A 291 8.29 35.57 10.00
N GLU A 292 8.72 35.65 8.74
CA GLU A 292 8.63 36.88 7.94
C GLU A 292 7.17 37.31 7.72
N VAL A 293 6.27 36.36 7.42
CA VAL A 293 4.82 36.61 7.30
C VAL A 293 4.21 37.16 8.59
N TYR A 294 4.71 36.75 9.76
CA TYR A 294 4.30 37.27 11.07
C TYR A 294 5.15 38.45 11.59
N GLY A 295 6.06 39.01 10.78
CA GLY A 295 6.90 40.16 11.14
C GLY A 295 7.97 39.86 12.21
N LEU A 296 8.27 38.58 12.43
CA LEU A 296 9.29 38.11 13.37
C LEU A 296 10.64 38.06 12.65
N HIS A 297 11.51 39.01 12.97
CA HIS A 297 12.81 39.16 12.29
C HIS A 297 13.98 38.76 13.20
N PRO A 298 15.06 38.18 12.65
CA PRO A 298 16.30 37.92 13.38
C PRO A 298 16.84 39.17 14.08
N CYS A 299 17.17 39.04 15.37
CA CYS A 299 17.73 40.12 16.17
C CYS A 299 19.15 40.47 15.67
N ALA A 300 19.34 41.73 15.27
CA ALA A 300 20.57 42.22 14.67
C ALA A 300 21.84 42.11 15.56
N GLY A 301 21.69 41.77 16.85
CA GLY A 301 22.80 41.54 17.78
C GLY A 301 23.29 40.08 17.87
N CYS A 302 22.45 39.10 17.54
CA CYS A 302 22.74 37.67 17.76
C CYS A 302 22.40 36.75 16.57
N GLY A 303 21.52 37.17 15.66
CA GLY A 303 21.04 36.36 14.53
C GLY A 303 19.84 35.44 14.86
N GLU A 304 19.45 35.34 16.13
CA GLU A 304 18.29 34.54 16.57
C GLU A 304 16.99 35.36 16.54
N ILE A 305 15.86 34.69 16.39
CA ILE A 305 14.53 35.33 16.53
C ILE A 305 14.14 35.30 18.01
N HIS A 306 13.82 36.47 18.59
CA HIS A 306 13.40 36.58 19.98
C HIS A 306 11.88 36.66 20.10
N PHE A 307 11.28 35.64 20.71
CA PHE A 307 9.83 35.52 20.91
C PHE A 307 9.32 36.19 22.20
N GLU A 308 10.19 36.85 22.97
CA GLU A 308 9.85 37.42 24.29
C GLU A 308 8.96 38.67 24.22
N ASP A 309 9.16 39.52 23.20
CA ASP A 309 8.31 40.69 22.90
C ASP A 309 7.26 40.39 21.80
N ALA A 310 7.21 39.16 21.28
CA ALA A 310 6.35 38.79 20.17
C ALA A 310 4.92 38.48 20.64
N ALA A 311 3.94 38.79 19.80
CA ALA A 311 2.56 38.33 20.01
C ALA A 311 2.39 36.82 19.82
N MET A 312 3.43 36.13 19.33
CA MET A 312 3.42 34.73 18.92
C MET A 312 4.61 34.00 19.56
N LYS A 313 4.40 32.79 20.10
CA LYS A 313 5.51 31.98 20.63
C LYS A 313 6.17 31.17 19.52
N GLU A 314 7.42 30.75 19.75
CA GLU A 314 8.13 29.79 18.89
C GLU A 314 7.31 28.50 18.66
N GLU A 315 6.65 28.02 19.72
CA GLU A 315 5.76 26.84 19.71
C GLU A 315 4.60 26.99 18.71
N ASP A 316 3.97 28.18 18.67
CA ASP A 316 2.84 28.49 17.80
C ASP A 316 3.26 28.63 16.32
N ILE A 317 4.49 29.10 16.07
CA ILE A 317 5.11 29.13 14.74
C ILE A 317 5.44 27.71 14.27
N TRP A 318 6.04 26.88 15.13
CA TRP A 318 6.40 25.49 14.77
C TRP A 318 5.19 24.64 14.42
N ASP A 319 4.07 24.72 15.16
CA ASP A 319 2.85 23.97 14.79
C ASP A 319 2.31 24.41 13.39
N ILE A 320 2.40 25.71 13.02
CA ILE A 320 2.05 26.20 11.66
C ILE A 320 3.01 25.65 10.60
N VAL A 321 4.31 25.62 10.88
CA VAL A 321 5.34 25.02 10.01
C VAL A 321 5.04 23.54 9.77
N TYR A 322 4.62 22.80 10.80
CA TYR A 322 4.23 21.39 10.67
C TYR A 322 2.95 21.19 9.86
N ASP A 323 1.94 22.06 9.99
CA ASP A 323 0.71 21.99 9.18
C ASP A 323 0.96 22.33 7.69
N ILE A 324 1.86 23.27 7.39
CA ILE A 324 2.30 23.57 6.01
C ILE A 324 3.11 22.39 5.42
N LEU A 325 4.05 21.83 6.20
CA LEU A 325 4.74 20.59 5.84
C LEU A 325 3.75 19.46 5.56
N LYS A 326 2.66 19.37 6.34
CA LYS A 326 1.69 18.30 6.20
C LYS A 326 0.81 18.44 4.96
N SER A 327 0.17 19.59 4.73
CA SER A 327 -0.69 19.80 3.56
C SER A 327 0.08 19.63 2.24
N VAL A 328 1.31 20.15 2.16
CA VAL A 328 2.15 20.10 0.95
C VAL A 328 2.88 18.76 0.80
N VAL A 329 3.54 18.25 1.84
CA VAL A 329 4.46 17.10 1.74
C VAL A 329 3.80 15.76 2.08
N PHE A 330 2.73 15.73 2.88
CA PHE A 330 1.93 14.52 3.11
C PHE A 330 0.67 14.50 2.26
N ASP A 331 -0.28 15.41 2.52
CA ASP A 331 -1.64 15.36 1.97
C ASP A 331 -1.73 15.77 0.47
N ASN A 332 -0.65 16.35 -0.07
CA ASN A 332 -0.38 16.50 -1.51
C ASN A 332 -1.36 17.47 -2.23
N GLU A 333 -1.81 18.51 -1.50
CA GLU A 333 -2.69 19.56 -2.00
C GLU A 333 -1.98 20.52 -2.97
N PRO A 334 -2.68 21.13 -3.94
CA PRO A 334 -2.08 22.08 -4.86
C PRO A 334 -1.78 23.41 -4.15
N ALA A 335 -0.53 23.88 -4.27
CA ALA A 335 -0.20 25.27 -3.97
C ALA A 335 -1.05 26.23 -4.84
N SER A 336 -1.37 27.41 -4.30
CA SER A 336 -2.25 28.39 -4.94
C SER A 336 -1.71 28.90 -6.29
N GLU A 337 -2.61 29.36 -7.16
CA GLU A 337 -2.29 29.73 -8.56
C GLU A 337 -1.26 30.86 -8.70
N GLU A 338 -1.01 31.64 -7.65
CA GLU A 338 -0.01 32.71 -7.62
C GLU A 338 1.44 32.17 -7.50
N ALA A 339 1.61 30.91 -7.07
CA ALA A 339 2.92 30.26 -6.95
C ALA A 339 3.42 29.73 -8.31
N THR A 340 4.07 30.60 -9.10
CA THR A 340 4.82 30.15 -10.28
C THR A 340 6.02 29.29 -9.87
N LEU A 341 5.95 27.99 -10.18
CA LEU A 341 6.91 26.99 -9.70
C LEU A 341 7.92 26.58 -10.79
N HIS A 342 9.19 26.50 -10.40
CA HIS A 342 10.27 25.97 -11.23
C HIS A 342 10.77 24.64 -10.66
N TRP A 343 10.54 23.57 -11.41
CA TRP A 343 10.93 22.21 -11.04
C TRP A 343 12.47 22.07 -11.05
N LYS A 344 13.04 21.56 -9.95
CA LYS A 344 14.50 21.37 -9.80
C LYS A 344 14.90 19.96 -9.34
N HIS A 345 14.09 19.29 -8.51
CA HIS A 345 14.33 17.92 -8.06
C HIS A 345 13.07 17.06 -8.26
N VAL A 346 13.28 15.75 -8.43
CA VAL A 346 12.25 14.74 -8.71
C VAL A 346 12.50 13.57 -7.77
N MET A 347 11.61 13.36 -6.80
CA MET A 347 11.65 12.19 -5.92
C MET A 347 11.04 11.00 -6.66
N ALA A 348 11.71 9.85 -6.67
CA ALA A 348 11.36 8.74 -7.56
C ALA A 348 11.65 7.37 -6.92
N ALA A 349 10.63 6.70 -6.39
CA ALA A 349 10.75 5.31 -5.92
C ALA A 349 10.54 4.33 -7.08
N LYS A 350 11.40 3.31 -7.25
CA LYS A 350 11.35 2.34 -8.35
C LYS A 350 10.36 1.22 -8.02
N PHE A 351 9.26 1.11 -8.77
CA PHE A 351 8.18 0.15 -8.48
C PHE A 351 8.31 -1.18 -9.23
N VAL A 352 8.51 -1.14 -10.56
CA VAL A 352 8.53 -2.36 -11.41
C VAL A 352 9.52 -2.18 -12.55
N ALA A 353 10.36 -3.19 -12.82
CA ALA A 353 11.16 -3.27 -14.04
C ALA A 353 10.34 -3.91 -15.17
N LEU A 354 10.31 -3.27 -16.33
CA LEU A 354 9.48 -3.66 -17.49
C LEU A 354 10.27 -4.47 -18.52
N ALA A 355 11.59 -4.29 -18.56
CA ALA A 355 12.53 -5.04 -19.37
C ALA A 355 13.94 -4.96 -18.78
N GLY A 356 14.79 -5.94 -19.12
CA GLY A 356 16.17 -6.08 -18.65
C GLY A 356 16.56 -7.55 -18.52
N SER A 357 17.84 -7.83 -18.28
CA SER A 357 18.38 -9.18 -18.05
C SER A 357 18.44 -9.59 -16.57
N SER A 358 18.11 -8.67 -15.66
CA SER A 358 18.07 -8.92 -14.21
C SER A 358 16.73 -9.52 -13.79
N PRO A 359 16.70 -10.56 -12.92
CA PRO A 359 15.45 -11.10 -12.38
C PRO A 359 14.72 -10.07 -11.50
N LEU A 360 13.40 -10.24 -11.39
CA LEU A 360 12.49 -9.32 -10.71
C LEU A 360 12.54 -9.46 -9.18
N GLU A 361 12.80 -8.36 -8.48
CA GLU A 361 12.35 -8.15 -7.09
C GLU A 361 11.21 -7.12 -7.08
N PRO A 362 10.11 -7.36 -6.34
CA PRO A 362 9.11 -6.35 -6.06
C PRO A 362 9.57 -5.44 -4.91
N LEU A 363 10.05 -4.24 -5.24
CA LEU A 363 10.36 -3.22 -4.22
C LEU A 363 9.05 -2.74 -3.57
N LEU A 364 8.78 -3.23 -2.37
CA LEU A 364 7.59 -2.96 -1.59
C LEU A 364 7.84 -1.87 -0.53
N ALA A 365 6.88 -0.94 -0.46
CA ALA A 365 6.81 0.22 0.43
C ALA A 365 7.84 1.34 0.17
N LEU A 366 7.32 2.56 0.01
CA LEU A 366 8.07 3.81 0.19
C LEU A 366 8.61 3.90 1.63
N GLN A 367 9.90 3.61 1.84
CA GLN A 367 10.49 3.78 3.17
C GLN A 367 10.88 5.25 3.39
N THR A 368 10.61 5.77 4.60
CA THR A 368 10.83 7.17 4.95
C THR A 368 12.29 7.61 4.88
N SER A 369 13.24 6.67 4.90
CA SER A 369 14.68 6.85 4.70
C SER A 369 15.10 7.00 3.24
N GLU A 370 14.32 6.48 2.28
CA GLU A 370 14.60 6.59 0.83
C GLU A 370 14.08 7.92 0.25
N LEU A 371 13.28 8.67 1.02
CA LEU A 371 12.76 10.00 0.67
C LEU A 371 13.82 11.11 0.63
N LEU A 372 15.10 10.82 0.97
CA LEU A 372 16.15 11.83 1.19
C LEU A 372 17.44 11.54 0.40
N HIS A 373 17.29 11.12 -0.86
CA HIS A 373 18.42 10.92 -1.76
C HIS A 373 18.77 12.19 -2.57
N ASP A 374 19.89 12.79 -2.19
CA ASP A 374 20.57 13.91 -2.86
C ASP A 374 20.96 13.58 -4.33
N ALA A 375 21.41 14.59 -5.08
CA ALA A 375 21.94 14.50 -6.43
C ALA A 375 22.97 13.35 -6.62
N GLN A 376 23.68 12.94 -5.56
CA GLN A 376 24.54 11.76 -5.56
C GLN A 376 23.84 10.47 -6.03
N TYR A 377 22.55 10.25 -5.74
CA TYR A 377 21.81 9.07 -6.22
C TYR A 377 21.57 9.09 -7.74
N PHE A 378 21.44 10.29 -8.32
CA PHE A 378 21.25 10.50 -9.76
C PHE A 378 22.58 10.60 -10.54
N ALA A 379 23.66 11.03 -9.87
CA ALA A 379 25.01 11.10 -10.42
C ALA A 379 25.84 9.82 -10.23
N GLY A 380 25.48 8.99 -9.25
CA GLY A 380 26.17 7.72 -8.97
C GLY A 380 25.93 6.66 -10.06
N PRO A 381 26.89 5.74 -10.27
CA PRO A 381 26.68 4.60 -11.14
C PRO A 381 25.48 3.75 -10.64
N PRO A 382 24.77 3.05 -11.53
CA PRO A 382 23.67 2.17 -11.11
C PRO A 382 24.16 1.05 -10.19
N ASP A 383 23.25 0.49 -9.40
CA ASP A 383 23.51 -0.52 -8.36
C ASP A 383 23.99 -1.90 -8.88
N ARG A 384 24.40 -1.95 -10.16
CA ARG A 384 25.22 -3.01 -10.75
C ARG A 384 26.64 -3.07 -10.14
N GLY A 385 26.98 -2.18 -9.21
CA GLY A 385 28.36 -1.91 -8.78
C GLY A 385 28.89 -2.71 -7.58
N MET A 386 28.10 -2.95 -6.54
CA MET A 386 28.55 -3.67 -5.33
C MET A 386 28.24 -5.17 -5.40
N VAL A 387 26.96 -5.55 -5.50
CA VAL A 387 26.57 -6.96 -5.49
C VAL A 387 27.25 -7.73 -6.61
N GLN A 388 27.33 -7.16 -7.82
CA GLN A 388 28.02 -7.81 -8.93
C GLN A 388 29.55 -7.86 -8.70
N LYS A 389 30.18 -6.92 -8.00
CA LYS A 389 31.61 -7.04 -7.65
C LYS A 389 31.86 -8.11 -6.60
N ASP A 390 31.04 -8.19 -5.55
CA ASP A 390 31.18 -9.22 -4.51
C ASP A 390 30.94 -10.63 -5.10
N VAL A 391 29.97 -10.75 -6.02
CA VAL A 391 29.61 -11.99 -6.73
C VAL A 391 30.61 -12.33 -7.83
N ASP A 392 31.08 -11.37 -8.63
CA ASP A 392 32.14 -11.58 -9.63
C ASP A 392 33.48 -11.89 -8.94
N TYR A 393 33.76 -11.31 -7.77
CA TYR A 393 34.92 -11.65 -6.95
C TYR A 393 34.84 -13.10 -6.48
N LEU A 394 33.70 -13.54 -5.93
CA LEU A 394 33.51 -14.94 -5.52
C LEU A 394 33.47 -15.92 -6.70
N HIS A 395 32.89 -15.54 -7.84
CA HIS A 395 32.94 -16.33 -9.08
C HIS A 395 34.34 -16.37 -9.69
N SER A 396 35.12 -15.28 -9.60
CA SER A 396 36.52 -15.22 -10.02
C SER A 396 37.41 -16.06 -9.09
N LEU A 397 37.20 -15.99 -7.77
CA LEU A 397 37.87 -16.83 -6.78
C LEU A 397 37.60 -18.31 -7.08
N HIS A 398 36.33 -18.67 -7.28
CA HIS A 398 35.89 -20.02 -7.63
C HIS A 398 36.43 -20.49 -8.99
N ALA A 399 36.42 -19.64 -10.02
CA ALA A 399 36.94 -19.97 -11.35
C ALA A 399 38.47 -20.13 -11.35
N THR A 400 39.20 -19.29 -10.61
CA THR A 400 40.66 -19.38 -10.44
C THR A 400 41.02 -20.64 -9.65
N TRP A 401 40.31 -20.93 -8.56
CA TRP A 401 40.49 -22.15 -7.75
C TRP A 401 40.22 -23.43 -8.57
N LEU A 402 39.21 -23.40 -9.45
CA LEU A 402 38.92 -24.49 -10.40
C LEU A 402 39.94 -24.62 -11.56
N GLN A 403 40.76 -23.60 -11.84
CA GLN A 403 41.74 -23.62 -12.94
C GLN A 403 43.17 -23.96 -12.45
N ASP A 404 43.63 -23.31 -11.38
CA ASP A 404 45.01 -23.45 -10.88
C ASP A 404 45.17 -24.39 -9.67
N GLY A 405 44.05 -24.81 -9.04
CA GLY A 405 44.06 -25.62 -7.84
C GLY A 405 44.37 -24.85 -6.55
N SER A 406 44.33 -25.56 -5.41
CA SER A 406 44.19 -24.98 -4.07
C SER A 406 45.34 -24.05 -3.63
N GLN A 407 46.53 -24.13 -4.24
CA GLN A 407 47.69 -23.31 -3.85
C GLN A 407 47.83 -21.98 -4.60
N GLY A 408 47.14 -21.78 -5.74
CA GLY A 408 47.28 -20.57 -6.55
C GLY A 408 46.34 -19.42 -6.14
N ALA A 409 45.07 -19.74 -5.88
CA ALA A 409 43.96 -18.78 -5.91
C ALA A 409 44.02 -17.61 -4.91
N PHE A 410 44.78 -17.73 -3.81
CA PHE A 410 44.89 -16.69 -2.78
C PHE A 410 46.16 -15.83 -2.87
N ALA A 411 47.16 -16.22 -3.67
CA ALA A 411 48.47 -15.58 -3.68
C ALA A 411 48.56 -14.26 -4.50
N GLY A 412 47.51 -13.91 -5.24
CA GLY A 412 47.51 -12.81 -6.22
C GLY A 412 46.48 -11.70 -5.98
N LEU A 413 45.81 -11.67 -4.83
CA LEU A 413 44.69 -10.76 -4.57
C LEU A 413 45.14 -9.45 -3.87
N PRO A 414 44.66 -8.26 -4.29
CA PRO A 414 45.00 -7.01 -3.61
C PRO A 414 44.24 -6.89 -2.28
N PRO A 415 44.94 -6.59 -1.16
CA PRO A 415 44.38 -6.71 0.20
C PRO A 415 43.22 -5.74 0.48
N ASP A 416 43.18 -4.59 -0.19
CA ASP A 416 42.19 -3.53 0.06
C ASP A 416 40.78 -3.84 -0.49
N SER A 417 40.56 -5.04 -1.06
CA SER A 417 39.35 -5.36 -1.84
C SER A 417 38.12 -5.69 -1.00
N CYS A 418 38.29 -6.42 0.11
CA CYS A 418 37.20 -6.90 0.98
C CYS A 418 37.67 -6.94 2.46
N PRO A 419 37.53 -5.85 3.23
CA PRO A 419 38.05 -5.76 4.60
C PRO A 419 37.39 -6.78 5.54
N GLY A 420 38.09 -7.90 5.77
CA GLY A 420 37.62 -8.99 6.61
C GLY A 420 37.98 -10.39 6.15
N PHE A 421 38.41 -10.61 4.90
CA PHE A 421 38.92 -11.94 4.51
C PHE A 421 40.31 -12.23 5.11
N ASP A 422 41.10 -11.20 5.44
CA ASP A 422 42.38 -11.31 6.15
C ASP A 422 42.22 -11.96 7.54
N THR A 423 41.04 -11.83 8.16
CA THR A 423 40.73 -12.45 9.46
C THR A 423 40.32 -13.92 9.37
N LEU A 424 40.29 -14.52 8.17
CA LEU A 424 40.14 -15.97 7.98
C LEU A 424 41.51 -16.68 7.91
N ALA A 425 42.59 -15.99 7.52
CA ALA A 425 43.92 -16.60 7.40
C ALA A 425 44.39 -17.34 8.68
N PRO A 426 44.20 -16.80 9.91
CA PRO A 426 44.62 -17.50 11.15
C PRO A 426 43.86 -18.81 11.44
N ALA A 427 42.70 -19.03 10.81
CA ALA A 427 41.94 -20.29 10.91
C ALA A 427 42.40 -21.33 9.88
N VAL A 428 43.06 -20.89 8.80
CA VAL A 428 43.66 -21.76 7.77
C VAL A 428 45.10 -22.16 8.14
N ASP A 429 45.84 -21.29 8.82
CA ASP A 429 47.28 -21.48 9.17
C ASP A 429 47.62 -22.66 10.10
N GLN A 430 46.65 -23.42 10.62
CA GLN A 430 46.88 -24.54 11.57
C GLN A 430 46.67 -25.94 10.98
N GLY A 431 46.28 -26.05 9.71
CA GLY A 431 46.06 -27.33 9.04
C GLY A 431 46.16 -27.20 7.52
N ALA A 432 46.19 -28.31 6.80
CA ALA A 432 46.23 -28.26 5.34
C ALA A 432 45.01 -27.49 4.77
N LEU A 433 45.25 -26.68 3.74
CA LEU A 433 44.18 -26.07 2.94
C LEU A 433 43.19 -27.17 2.50
N PRO A 434 41.87 -26.95 2.62
CA PRO A 434 40.87 -27.94 2.23
C PRO A 434 41.03 -28.37 0.77
N ASP A 435 40.98 -29.69 0.53
CA ASP A 435 41.22 -30.30 -0.79
C ASP A 435 40.03 -30.14 -1.74
N SER A 436 38.87 -29.69 -1.24
CA SER A 436 37.64 -29.48 -2.03
C SER A 436 36.98 -28.11 -1.80
N PRO A 437 36.18 -27.61 -2.77
CA PRO A 437 35.35 -26.41 -2.58
C PRO A 437 34.33 -26.58 -1.45
N TRP A 438 33.90 -27.82 -1.20
CA TRP A 438 32.93 -28.16 -0.16
C TRP A 438 33.51 -27.96 1.24
N GLU A 439 34.70 -28.51 1.50
CA GLU A 439 35.38 -28.35 2.79
C GLU A 439 35.76 -26.88 3.06
N LEU A 440 36.15 -26.13 2.03
CA LEU A 440 36.38 -24.68 2.14
C LEU A 440 35.09 -23.94 2.53
N ALA A 441 33.96 -24.28 1.90
CA ALA A 441 32.67 -23.72 2.27
C ALA A 441 32.25 -24.12 3.70
N GLU A 442 32.48 -25.36 4.13
CA GLU A 442 32.19 -25.80 5.50
C GLU A 442 33.07 -25.09 6.55
N ALA A 443 34.36 -24.87 6.26
CA ALA A 443 35.26 -24.12 7.13
C ALA A 443 34.82 -22.65 7.29
N ILE A 444 34.50 -21.97 6.18
CA ILE A 444 33.98 -20.59 6.19
C ILE A 444 32.62 -20.53 6.91
N GLY A 445 31.73 -21.50 6.62
CA GLY A 445 30.41 -21.59 7.25
C GLY A 445 30.50 -21.80 8.77
N ALA A 446 31.39 -22.67 9.24
CA ALA A 446 31.66 -22.90 10.66
C ALA A 446 32.23 -21.65 11.34
N TYR A 447 33.25 -21.01 10.75
CA TYR A 447 33.81 -19.75 11.24
C TYR A 447 32.71 -18.67 11.40
N LEU A 448 31.83 -18.52 10.41
CA LEU A 448 30.72 -17.56 10.46
C LEU A 448 29.65 -17.93 11.50
N ALA A 449 29.41 -19.22 11.76
CA ALA A 449 28.48 -19.66 12.81
C ALA A 449 28.99 -19.30 14.22
N GLU A 450 30.30 -19.21 14.41
CA GLU A 450 30.95 -18.83 15.66
C GLU A 450 31.12 -17.31 15.84
N GLN A 451 30.95 -16.51 14.78
CA GLN A 451 31.14 -15.06 14.89
C GLN A 451 30.08 -14.39 15.76
N PRO A 452 30.46 -13.44 16.64
CA PRO A 452 29.52 -12.74 17.51
C PRO A 452 28.62 -11.79 16.72
N ALA A 453 27.43 -11.55 17.25
CA ALA A 453 26.36 -10.73 16.66
C ALA A 453 26.80 -9.40 15.98
N PRO A 454 27.73 -8.60 16.56
CA PRO A 454 28.21 -7.36 15.92
C PRO A 454 29.08 -7.57 14.66
N TYR A 455 29.68 -8.74 14.46
CA TYR A 455 30.56 -9.03 13.30
C TYR A 455 29.86 -8.82 11.96
N PHE A 456 28.54 -9.04 11.92
CA PHE A 456 27.73 -8.91 10.70
C PHE A 456 27.37 -7.45 10.35
N GLN A 457 27.60 -6.49 11.24
CA GLN A 457 27.42 -5.06 10.95
C GLN A 457 28.49 -4.61 9.94
N GLY A 458 28.07 -4.42 8.68
CA GLY A 458 28.95 -4.13 7.55
C GLY A 458 29.53 -5.34 6.81
N LYS A 459 29.27 -6.58 7.28
CA LYS A 459 29.67 -7.84 6.61
C LYS A 459 28.48 -8.70 6.12
N SER A 460 27.29 -8.11 6.12
CA SER A 460 26.02 -8.67 5.63
C SER A 460 26.11 -9.28 4.23
N ASN A 461 26.76 -8.59 3.27
CA ASN A 461 26.89 -9.04 1.88
C ASN A 461 27.62 -10.39 1.77
N CYS A 462 28.70 -10.58 2.51
CA CYS A 462 29.52 -11.80 2.45
C CYS A 462 28.70 -13.03 2.83
N LEU A 463 27.88 -12.92 3.87
CA LEU A 463 26.99 -14.01 4.31
C LEU A 463 25.89 -14.30 3.29
N PHE A 464 25.27 -13.27 2.70
CA PHE A 464 24.28 -13.42 1.64
C PHE A 464 24.88 -14.12 0.41
N ALA A 465 26.05 -13.68 -0.06
CA ALA A 465 26.72 -14.26 -1.22
C ALA A 465 27.18 -15.72 -0.98
N LEU A 466 27.59 -16.05 0.25
CA LEU A 466 27.90 -17.43 0.64
C LEU A 466 26.66 -18.34 0.71
N LEU A 467 25.49 -17.82 1.12
CA LEU A 467 24.23 -18.56 1.07
C LEU A 467 23.78 -18.86 -0.36
N GLU A 468 23.88 -17.86 -1.26
CA GLU A 468 23.59 -18.03 -2.69
C GLU A 468 24.59 -18.98 -3.37
N LEU A 469 25.89 -18.87 -3.08
CA LEU A 469 26.91 -19.80 -3.56
C LEU A 469 26.67 -21.23 -3.04
N ALA A 470 26.27 -21.39 -1.78
CA ALA A 470 25.95 -22.70 -1.21
C ALA A 470 24.66 -23.30 -1.77
N ALA A 471 23.71 -22.47 -2.21
CA ALA A 471 22.50 -22.88 -2.94
C ALA A 471 22.76 -23.16 -4.43
N SER A 472 23.97 -22.91 -4.95
CA SER A 472 24.28 -23.04 -6.38
C SER A 472 24.34 -24.50 -6.88
N PRO A 473 23.95 -24.79 -8.13
CA PRO A 473 24.17 -26.08 -8.78
C PRO A 473 25.65 -26.52 -8.80
N GLN A 474 26.58 -25.56 -8.82
CA GLN A 474 28.02 -25.80 -8.87
C GLN A 474 28.51 -26.40 -7.55
N LEU A 475 28.28 -25.73 -6.41
CA LEU A 475 28.77 -26.25 -5.12
C LEU A 475 28.01 -27.52 -4.70
N THR A 476 26.70 -27.59 -4.97
CA THR A 476 25.89 -28.79 -4.68
C THR A 476 26.32 -30.03 -5.47
N ALA A 477 26.93 -29.88 -6.66
CA ALA A 477 27.51 -30.99 -7.43
C ALA A 477 28.80 -31.55 -6.82
N HIS A 478 29.54 -30.76 -6.03
CA HIS A 478 30.74 -31.19 -5.30
C HIS A 478 30.46 -31.75 -3.90
N ARG A 479 29.18 -31.91 -3.53
CA ARG A 479 28.75 -32.33 -2.19
C ARG A 479 29.13 -33.79 -1.88
N PRO A 480 29.88 -34.08 -0.79
CA PRO A 480 30.13 -35.45 -0.34
C PRO A 480 28.83 -36.14 0.14
N PRO A 481 28.66 -37.45 -0.13
CA PRO A 481 27.42 -38.16 0.12
C PRO A 481 27.13 -38.31 1.62
N GLY A 482 25.99 -37.79 2.06
CA GLY A 482 25.54 -37.82 3.45
C GLY A 482 25.92 -36.58 4.27
N GLU A 483 26.85 -35.74 3.80
CA GLU A 483 27.24 -34.52 4.51
C GLU A 483 26.35 -33.32 4.15
N VAL A 484 26.17 -32.45 5.15
CA VAL A 484 25.29 -31.26 5.10
C VAL A 484 25.64 -30.23 6.19
N ARG A 485 26.83 -30.30 6.82
CA ARG A 485 27.15 -29.43 7.97
C ARG A 485 27.15 -27.97 7.55
N LEU A 486 27.59 -27.69 6.31
CA LEU A 486 27.48 -26.39 5.63
C LEU A 486 26.14 -25.69 5.90
N VAL A 487 25.02 -26.41 5.70
CA VAL A 487 23.67 -25.85 5.83
C VAL A 487 23.37 -25.48 7.27
N ALA A 488 23.73 -26.32 8.24
CA ALA A 488 23.50 -26.02 9.66
C ALA A 488 24.32 -24.81 10.13
N SER A 489 25.59 -24.71 9.70
CA SER A 489 26.47 -23.59 10.04
C SER A 489 26.03 -22.27 9.39
N LEU A 490 25.69 -22.29 8.10
CA LEU A 490 25.17 -21.10 7.40
C LEU A 490 23.83 -20.63 7.96
N LEU A 491 22.94 -21.54 8.38
CA LEU A 491 21.71 -21.17 9.09
C LEU A 491 22.01 -20.55 10.46
N ALA A 492 22.98 -21.08 11.21
CA ALA A 492 23.39 -20.48 12.48
C ALA A 492 23.96 -19.06 12.30
N ALA A 493 24.77 -18.83 11.27
CA ALA A 493 25.29 -17.51 10.90
C ALA A 493 24.18 -16.55 10.45
N ALA A 494 23.29 -16.98 9.54
CA ALA A 494 22.14 -16.21 9.07
C ALA A 494 21.25 -15.75 10.23
N ARG A 495 20.97 -16.65 11.17
CA ARG A 495 20.25 -16.34 12.39
C ARG A 495 20.97 -15.27 13.24
N THR A 496 22.28 -15.41 13.45
CA THR A 496 23.07 -14.45 14.24
C THR A 496 23.11 -13.06 13.59
N ALA A 497 23.05 -12.97 12.27
CA ALA A 497 22.89 -11.71 11.54
C ALA A 497 21.45 -11.14 11.61
N LEU A 498 20.41 -11.98 11.58
CA LEU A 498 19.01 -11.57 11.79
C LEU A 498 18.75 -11.02 13.21
N ALA A 499 19.54 -11.47 14.19
CA ALA A 499 19.47 -11.00 15.57
C ALA A 499 20.02 -9.57 15.77
N THR A 500 20.77 -9.00 14.81
CA THR A 500 21.37 -7.65 14.93
C THR A 500 21.00 -6.66 13.84
N THR A 501 20.28 -7.08 12.79
CA THR A 501 19.78 -6.14 11.78
C THR A 501 18.50 -5.43 12.23
N THR A 502 18.52 -4.11 12.12
CA THR A 502 17.31 -3.27 12.10
C THR A 502 16.84 -2.96 10.67
N LEU A 503 17.62 -3.35 9.65
CA LEU A 503 17.32 -3.15 8.23
C LEU A 503 16.45 -4.30 7.69
N THR A 504 15.20 -3.97 7.34
CA THR A 504 14.23 -4.91 6.74
C THR A 504 14.73 -5.45 5.39
N SER A 505 15.21 -4.58 4.51
CA SER A 505 15.74 -4.96 3.19
C SER A 505 17.00 -5.84 3.21
N PHE A 506 17.67 -6.00 4.36
CA PHE A 506 18.66 -7.07 4.55
C PHE A 506 18.02 -8.37 5.05
N SER A 507 17.10 -8.29 6.02
CA SER A 507 16.33 -9.43 6.51
C SER A 507 15.64 -10.20 5.38
N ASP A 508 15.00 -9.50 4.44
CA ASP A 508 14.18 -10.13 3.39
C ASP A 508 15.05 -10.85 2.35
N ARG A 509 16.16 -10.23 1.92
CA ARG A 509 17.16 -10.87 1.04
C ARG A 509 17.85 -12.06 1.72
N LEU A 510 18.24 -11.91 2.98
CA LEU A 510 18.86 -12.98 3.76
C LEU A 510 17.90 -14.17 3.94
N THR A 511 16.63 -13.89 4.23
CA THR A 511 15.54 -14.88 4.31
C THR A 511 15.32 -15.60 2.98
N THR A 512 15.34 -14.88 1.86
CA THR A 512 15.18 -15.43 0.52
C THR A 512 16.32 -16.40 0.18
N ALA A 513 17.57 -16.02 0.44
CA ALA A 513 18.74 -16.89 0.25
C ALA A 513 18.69 -18.13 1.18
N VAL A 514 18.21 -17.99 2.42
CA VAL A 514 17.99 -19.10 3.36
C VAL A 514 16.92 -20.08 2.85
N ILE A 515 15.79 -19.58 2.34
CA ILE A 515 14.74 -20.43 1.74
C ILE A 515 15.28 -21.16 0.51
N ARG A 516 16.08 -20.49 -0.32
CA ARG A 516 16.74 -21.07 -1.50
C ARG A 516 17.69 -22.21 -1.12
N LEU A 517 18.54 -21.97 -0.11
CA LEU A 517 19.43 -22.98 0.46
C LEU A 517 18.63 -24.19 0.97
N LEU A 518 17.65 -23.97 1.85
CA LEU A 518 16.83 -25.03 2.44
C LEU A 518 16.14 -25.89 1.37
N ARG A 519 15.63 -25.27 0.31
CA ARG A 519 15.07 -25.96 -0.87
C ARG A 519 16.10 -26.78 -1.63
N CYS A 520 17.26 -26.22 -1.98
CA CYS A 520 18.32 -26.95 -2.70
C CYS A 520 18.81 -28.20 -1.94
N TYR A 521 18.83 -28.17 -0.60
CA TYR A 521 19.21 -29.33 0.23
C TYR A 521 18.02 -30.18 0.71
N GLN A 522 16.81 -29.95 0.18
CA GLN A 522 15.58 -30.68 0.52
C GLN A 522 15.22 -30.66 2.02
N TRP A 523 15.57 -29.58 2.72
CA TRP A 523 15.37 -29.34 4.16
C TRP A 523 15.99 -30.45 5.03
N PRO A 524 17.33 -30.53 5.08
CA PRO A 524 18.04 -31.69 5.64
C PRO A 524 17.87 -31.78 7.16
N ALA A 525 17.83 -33.00 7.69
CA ALA A 525 17.47 -33.24 9.10
C ALA A 525 18.41 -32.56 10.13
N ASN A 526 19.66 -32.25 9.77
CA ASN A 526 20.59 -31.52 10.63
C ASN A 526 20.31 -30.00 10.69
N ALA A 527 19.59 -29.43 9.73
CA ALA A 527 19.11 -28.05 9.81
C ALA A 527 18.08 -27.85 10.93
N LEU A 528 17.47 -28.93 11.43
CA LEU A 528 16.42 -28.90 12.45
C LEU A 528 16.85 -28.15 13.72
N GLY A 529 18.09 -28.34 14.18
CA GLY A 529 18.61 -27.64 15.36
C GLY A 529 18.73 -26.12 15.14
N ALA A 530 19.16 -25.69 13.96
CA ALA A 530 19.23 -24.27 13.60
C ALA A 530 17.83 -23.65 13.43
N LEU A 531 16.87 -24.40 12.85
CA LEU A 531 15.47 -23.98 12.70
C LEU A 531 14.73 -23.91 14.05
N GLN A 532 14.99 -24.83 14.99
CA GLN A 532 14.49 -24.74 16.37
C GLN A 532 15.06 -23.51 17.10
N ALA A 533 16.31 -23.14 16.79
CA ALA A 533 16.98 -21.99 17.39
C ALA A 533 16.68 -20.64 16.69
N TRP A 534 15.95 -20.64 15.56
CA TRP A 534 15.88 -19.54 14.59
C TRP A 534 15.40 -18.20 15.17
N VAL A 535 14.32 -18.22 15.96
CA VAL A 535 13.59 -16.99 16.25
C VAL A 535 14.17 -16.27 17.47
N HIS A 536 14.60 -15.04 17.22
CA HIS A 536 15.02 -14.03 18.21
C HIS A 536 13.88 -13.04 18.49
N PRO A 537 13.95 -12.24 19.57
CA PRO A 537 12.93 -11.24 19.91
C PRO A 537 12.93 -10.00 18.98
N THR A 538 13.10 -10.17 17.68
CA THR A 538 13.11 -9.09 16.68
C THR A 538 12.06 -9.35 15.59
N ASP A 539 11.38 -8.28 15.15
CA ASP A 539 10.37 -8.32 14.07
C ASP A 539 10.93 -8.96 12.78
N ALA A 540 12.18 -8.63 12.45
CA ALA A 540 12.93 -9.23 11.34
C ALA A 540 13.06 -10.77 11.47
N ALA A 541 13.44 -11.29 12.64
CA ALA A 541 13.58 -12.73 12.85
C ALA A 541 12.24 -13.46 12.85
N VAL A 542 11.16 -12.82 13.33
CA VAL A 542 9.79 -13.36 13.27
C VAL A 542 9.30 -13.43 11.82
N LYS A 543 9.38 -12.34 11.06
CA LYS A 543 9.01 -12.29 9.63
C LYS A 543 9.82 -13.28 8.79
N SER A 544 11.13 -13.36 9.05
CA SER A 544 12.02 -14.36 8.45
C SER A 544 11.55 -15.79 8.73
N GLY A 545 11.30 -16.13 9.99
CA GLY A 545 10.82 -17.44 10.40
C GLY A 545 9.43 -17.79 9.83
N MET A 546 8.53 -16.80 9.69
CA MET A 546 7.23 -16.97 9.06
C MET A 546 7.35 -17.29 7.57
N ALA A 547 8.18 -16.55 6.82
CA ALA A 547 8.42 -16.81 5.39
C ALA A 547 9.08 -18.19 5.15
N ILE A 548 10.00 -18.60 6.03
CA ILE A 548 10.61 -19.94 5.98
C ILE A 548 9.57 -21.02 6.31
N LEU A 549 8.67 -20.78 7.26
CA LEU A 549 7.58 -21.72 7.59
C LEU A 549 6.57 -21.84 6.44
N GLU A 550 6.17 -20.73 5.82
CA GLU A 550 5.33 -20.72 4.62
C GLU A 550 5.98 -21.48 3.47
N ALA A 551 7.25 -21.21 3.17
CA ALA A 551 8.00 -21.94 2.15
C ALA A 551 8.02 -23.46 2.43
N ARG A 552 8.16 -23.87 3.70
CA ARG A 552 8.11 -25.30 4.04
C ARG A 552 6.70 -25.89 3.94
N LEU A 553 5.67 -25.13 4.27
CA LEU A 553 4.27 -25.57 4.13
C LEU A 553 3.87 -25.72 2.65
N ALA A 554 4.36 -24.85 1.77
CA ALA A 554 4.22 -25.03 0.31
C ALA A 554 4.92 -26.30 -0.16
N ASP A 555 6.22 -26.46 0.15
CA ASP A 555 7.02 -27.63 -0.25
C ASP A 555 6.48 -28.96 0.31
N ALA A 556 5.68 -28.92 1.38
CA ALA A 556 5.04 -30.09 1.99
C ALA A 556 3.73 -30.51 1.30
N GLY A 557 3.06 -29.59 0.60
CA GLY A 557 1.80 -29.87 -0.10
C GLY A 557 1.98 -30.67 -1.39
N ASP A 558 3.06 -30.41 -2.13
CA ASP A 558 3.26 -30.93 -3.49
C ASP A 558 3.82 -32.37 -3.55
N SER A 559 4.30 -32.95 -2.43
CA SER A 559 4.99 -34.25 -2.44
C SER A 559 4.53 -35.22 -1.35
N ALA A 560 3.71 -36.19 -1.76
CA ALA A 560 3.26 -37.30 -0.92
C ALA A 560 4.39 -38.22 -0.38
N GLN A 561 5.60 -38.16 -0.95
CA GLN A 561 6.72 -39.03 -0.57
C GLN A 561 7.72 -38.41 0.43
N HIS A 562 7.67 -37.10 0.67
CA HIS A 562 8.59 -36.40 1.59
C HIS A 562 7.94 -35.84 2.87
N THR A 563 6.67 -36.17 3.09
CA THR A 563 5.79 -35.59 4.13
C THR A 563 6.37 -35.65 5.55
N ALA A 564 6.85 -36.80 6.03
CA ALA A 564 7.26 -36.97 7.43
C ALA A 564 8.40 -36.02 7.85
N SER A 565 9.45 -35.90 7.04
CA SER A 565 10.55 -34.96 7.31
C SER A 565 10.11 -33.50 7.17
N ALA A 566 9.18 -33.21 6.25
CA ALA A 566 8.64 -31.86 6.07
C ALA A 566 7.86 -31.37 7.29
N TRP A 567 6.97 -32.20 7.82
CA TRP A 567 6.18 -31.88 9.02
C TRP A 567 7.06 -31.73 10.27
N VAL A 568 8.15 -32.48 10.40
CA VAL A 568 9.13 -32.29 11.50
C VAL A 568 9.84 -30.93 11.41
N ALA A 569 10.28 -30.52 10.22
CA ALA A 569 10.92 -29.21 10.03
C ALA A 569 9.95 -28.04 10.29
N ALA A 570 8.72 -28.12 9.77
CA ALA A 570 7.66 -27.13 10.02
C ALA A 570 7.31 -27.04 11.51
N SER A 571 7.19 -28.18 12.20
CA SER A 571 6.91 -28.26 13.64
C SER A 571 7.99 -27.60 14.50
N ALA A 572 9.27 -27.81 14.16
CA ALA A 572 10.40 -27.20 14.85
C ALA A 572 10.39 -25.67 14.72
N LEU A 573 10.15 -25.15 13.52
CA LEU A 573 10.13 -23.71 13.26
C LEU A 573 8.88 -23.04 13.87
N ALA A 574 7.73 -23.72 13.83
CA ALA A 574 6.51 -23.29 14.53
C ALA A 574 6.74 -23.13 16.05
N LEU A 575 7.34 -24.13 16.70
CA LEU A 575 7.73 -24.04 18.11
C LEU A 575 8.77 -22.94 18.38
N SER A 576 9.68 -22.68 17.44
CA SER A 576 10.63 -21.56 17.53
C SER A 576 9.92 -20.22 17.50
N LEU A 577 9.01 -20.00 16.55
CA LEU A 577 8.18 -18.78 16.42
C LEU A 577 7.33 -18.53 17.66
N ALA A 578 6.64 -19.56 18.16
CA ALA A 578 5.85 -19.44 19.38
C ALA A 578 6.70 -19.15 20.63
N LYS A 579 7.92 -19.70 20.70
CA LYS A 579 8.89 -19.39 21.77
C LYS A 579 9.41 -17.95 21.65
N GLY A 580 9.77 -17.50 20.45
CA GLY A 580 10.19 -16.12 20.19
C GLY A 580 9.12 -15.13 20.65
N LEU A 581 7.87 -15.35 20.24
CA LEU A 581 6.75 -14.51 20.64
C LEU A 581 6.57 -14.48 22.17
N ARG A 582 6.66 -15.63 22.85
CA ARG A 582 6.66 -15.72 24.33
C ARG A 582 7.84 -15.01 25.02
N LEU A 583 8.98 -14.83 24.34
CA LEU A 583 10.15 -14.13 24.88
C LEU A 583 10.08 -12.60 24.73
N GLY A 584 8.95 -12.07 24.24
CA GLY A 584 8.77 -10.64 24.04
C GLY A 584 9.34 -10.17 22.70
N CYS A 585 8.81 -10.69 21.60
CA CYS A 585 8.88 -10.01 20.29
C CYS A 585 8.01 -8.74 20.28
N VAL A 586 8.12 -7.90 21.31
CA VAL A 586 7.45 -6.59 21.35
C VAL A 586 8.28 -5.67 20.47
N PRO A 587 7.73 -5.05 19.41
CA PRO A 587 8.46 -4.00 18.72
C PRO A 587 8.79 -2.89 19.72
N ASP A 588 10.00 -2.31 19.65
CA ASP A 588 10.59 -1.35 20.61
C ASP A 588 9.78 -0.06 20.90
N LYS A 589 8.55 0.05 20.37
CA LYS A 589 7.64 1.18 20.53
C LYS A 589 6.23 0.66 20.83
N LEU A 590 5.81 0.76 22.10
CA LEU A 590 4.43 0.52 22.57
C LEU A 590 3.35 1.27 21.77
N TYR A 591 3.73 2.36 21.08
CA TYR A 591 2.86 3.26 20.32
C TYR A 591 2.05 2.64 19.16
N TYR A 592 2.38 1.43 18.69
CA TYR A 592 1.69 0.81 17.54
C TYR A 592 1.19 -0.62 17.79
N MET A 593 0.61 -0.87 18.97
CA MET A 593 -0.09 -2.13 19.29
C MET A 593 -1.12 -2.58 18.23
N SER A 594 -1.70 -1.63 17.49
CA SER A 594 -2.61 -1.91 16.36
C SER A 594 -1.93 -2.63 15.19
N TRP A 595 -0.70 -2.23 14.82
CA TRP A 595 0.07 -2.85 13.73
C TRP A 595 0.49 -4.28 14.04
N VAL A 596 0.80 -4.59 15.31
CA VAL A 596 1.39 -5.89 15.67
C VAL A 596 0.42 -7.04 15.40
N PHE A 597 -0.89 -6.81 15.56
CA PHE A 597 -1.88 -7.83 15.23
C PHE A 597 -2.09 -8.01 13.71
N SER A 598 -2.14 -6.92 12.93
CA SER A 598 -2.36 -6.99 11.48
C SER A 598 -1.16 -7.57 10.72
N GLU A 599 0.05 -7.10 11.00
CA GLU A 599 1.26 -7.44 10.24
C GLU A 599 1.91 -8.75 10.68
N ALA A 600 1.95 -9.03 11.99
CA ALA A 600 2.72 -10.14 12.55
C ALA A 600 1.84 -11.25 13.15
N HIS A 601 0.98 -10.94 14.12
CA HIS A 601 0.26 -11.99 14.86
C HIS A 601 -0.77 -12.74 14.00
N LYS A 602 -1.59 -12.05 13.20
CA LYS A 602 -2.61 -12.72 12.37
C LYS A 602 -1.98 -13.71 11.38
N PRO A 603 -1.01 -13.33 10.51
CA PRO A 603 -0.43 -14.29 9.58
C PRO A 603 0.35 -15.41 10.30
N LEU A 604 1.00 -15.11 11.43
CA LEU A 604 1.65 -16.14 12.25
C LEU A 604 0.67 -17.18 12.78
N LEU A 605 -0.46 -16.77 13.38
CA LEU A 605 -1.46 -17.70 13.91
C LEU A 605 -2.04 -18.61 12.82
N LEU A 606 -2.25 -18.06 11.61
CA LEU A 606 -2.72 -18.81 10.44
C LEU A 606 -1.67 -19.81 9.92
N LEU A 607 -0.38 -19.41 9.90
CA LEU A 607 0.73 -20.30 9.53
C LEU A 607 0.94 -21.41 10.56
N LEU A 608 0.86 -21.11 11.86
CA LEU A 608 0.94 -22.11 12.92
C LEU A 608 -0.24 -23.09 12.86
N HIS A 609 -1.44 -22.61 12.56
CA HIS A 609 -2.61 -23.48 12.35
C HIS A 609 -2.44 -24.44 11.16
N ARG A 610 -1.80 -24.00 10.07
CA ARG A 610 -1.47 -24.87 8.92
C ARG A 610 -0.46 -25.99 9.26
N VAL A 611 0.20 -25.95 10.41
CA VAL A 611 1.09 -27.04 10.88
C VAL A 611 0.25 -28.13 11.56
N ALA A 612 -0.25 -29.07 10.75
CA ALA A 612 -1.13 -30.16 11.18
C ALA A 612 -0.40 -31.29 11.97
N THR A 613 0.29 -30.92 13.06
CA THR A 613 0.98 -31.85 13.97
C THR A 613 0.71 -31.46 15.42
N THR A 614 0.90 -32.39 16.37
CA THR A 614 0.79 -32.10 17.81
C THR A 614 1.70 -30.93 18.23
N ALA A 615 2.89 -30.83 17.64
CA ALA A 615 3.83 -29.74 17.90
C ALA A 615 3.38 -28.40 17.27
N GLY A 616 2.70 -28.42 16.12
CA GLY A 616 2.02 -27.25 15.54
C GLY A 616 0.87 -26.76 16.42
N CYS A 617 0.03 -27.66 16.93
CA CYS A 617 -1.01 -27.33 17.90
C CYS A 617 -0.42 -26.70 19.18
N MET A 618 0.63 -27.31 19.76
CA MET A 618 1.33 -26.75 20.93
C MET A 618 1.98 -25.38 20.64
N ALA A 619 2.48 -25.16 19.42
CA ALA A 619 3.02 -23.87 19.00
C ALA A 619 1.91 -22.82 18.87
N LEU A 620 0.76 -23.18 18.29
CA LEU A 620 -0.42 -22.31 18.19
C LEU A 620 -0.98 -21.95 19.57
N GLU A 621 -1.10 -22.91 20.48
CA GLU A 621 -1.45 -22.68 21.90
C GLU A 621 -0.45 -21.72 22.56
N ALA A 622 0.86 -21.99 22.41
CA ALA A 622 1.90 -21.16 23.01
C ALA A 622 1.95 -19.73 22.45
N ALA A 623 1.67 -19.55 21.15
CA ALA A 623 1.58 -18.26 20.49
C ALA A 623 0.30 -17.50 20.88
N VAL A 624 -0.85 -18.17 20.96
CA VAL A 624 -2.10 -17.59 21.49
C VAL A 624 -1.89 -17.10 22.91
N GLU A 625 -1.26 -17.90 23.78
CA GLU A 625 -0.99 -17.47 25.16
C GLU A 625 -0.01 -16.31 25.24
N ALA A 626 0.96 -16.25 24.33
CA ALA A 626 1.82 -15.07 24.21
C ALA A 626 1.01 -13.83 23.81
N VAL A 627 0.15 -13.91 22.78
CA VAL A 627 -0.72 -12.80 22.37
C VAL A 627 -1.61 -12.38 23.53
N LEU A 628 -2.30 -13.30 24.20
CA LEU A 628 -3.17 -12.99 25.35
C LEU A 628 -2.39 -12.35 26.52
N ALA A 629 -1.17 -12.81 26.81
CA ALA A 629 -0.32 -12.24 27.84
C ALA A 629 0.11 -10.80 27.50
N HIS A 630 0.57 -10.55 26.27
CA HIS A 630 0.88 -9.19 25.81
C HIS A 630 -0.35 -8.29 25.80
N PHE A 631 -1.51 -8.84 25.43
CA PHE A 631 -2.72 -8.04 25.24
C PHE A 631 -3.49 -7.67 26.51
N PHE A 632 -3.16 -8.28 27.66
CA PHE A 632 -3.81 -8.01 28.95
C PHE A 632 -2.84 -7.66 30.09
N PHE A 633 -1.58 -7.32 29.78
CA PHE A 633 -0.60 -6.95 30.82
C PHE A 633 -0.78 -5.52 31.35
N GLU A 634 -1.24 -4.59 30.51
CA GLU A 634 -1.50 -3.19 30.91
C GLU A 634 -2.98 -2.93 31.21
N PRO A 635 -3.31 -2.14 32.25
CA PRO A 635 -4.68 -1.72 32.52
C PRO A 635 -5.18 -0.74 31.44
N PRO A 636 -6.50 -0.70 31.16
CA PRO A 636 -7.04 0.16 30.11
C PRO A 636 -6.80 1.65 30.39
N THR A 637 -6.02 2.29 29.52
CA THR A 637 -5.77 3.73 29.49
C THR A 637 -6.72 4.43 28.50
N VAL A 638 -6.58 5.74 28.31
CA VAL A 638 -7.39 6.49 27.31
C VAL A 638 -7.18 5.94 25.89
N TYR A 639 -6.02 5.37 25.57
CA TYR A 639 -5.72 4.80 24.25
C TYR A 639 -6.47 3.49 23.95
N THR A 640 -7.10 2.85 24.94
CA THR A 640 -7.61 1.49 24.75
C THR A 640 -8.86 1.41 23.85
N ARG A 641 -9.53 2.54 23.54
CA ARG A 641 -10.60 2.55 22.51
C ARG A 641 -10.08 2.12 21.12
N LEU A 642 -8.95 2.67 20.67
CA LEU A 642 -8.29 2.30 19.41
C LEU A 642 -7.77 0.86 19.44
N TYR A 643 -7.33 0.41 20.60
CA TYR A 643 -6.82 -0.92 20.85
C TYR A 643 -7.91 -2.00 20.71
N TYR A 644 -9.03 -1.84 21.41
CA TYR A 644 -10.16 -2.77 21.34
C TYR A 644 -10.81 -2.81 19.95
N SER A 645 -10.88 -1.66 19.24
CA SER A 645 -11.38 -1.64 17.87
C SER A 645 -10.48 -2.44 16.94
N THR A 646 -9.15 -2.36 17.10
CA THR A 646 -8.20 -3.16 16.30
C THR A 646 -8.23 -4.64 16.67
N LEU A 647 -8.24 -4.97 17.97
CA LEU A 647 -8.30 -6.34 18.47
C LEU A 647 -9.55 -7.08 17.94
N ARG A 648 -10.72 -6.42 18.00
CA ARG A 648 -11.94 -6.95 17.40
C ARG A 648 -11.79 -7.15 15.88
N THR A 649 -11.25 -6.17 15.15
CA THR A 649 -11.06 -6.29 13.70
C THR A 649 -10.14 -7.46 13.33
N ALA A 650 -9.09 -7.72 14.11
CA ALA A 650 -8.25 -8.90 13.93
C ALA A 650 -8.98 -10.23 14.22
N CYS A 651 -9.81 -10.28 15.27
CA CYS A 651 -10.64 -11.45 15.56
C CYS A 651 -11.71 -11.72 14.49
N VAL A 652 -12.32 -10.67 13.91
CA VAL A 652 -13.25 -10.78 12.77
C VAL A 652 -12.51 -11.35 11.56
N ALA A 653 -11.36 -10.78 11.18
CA ALA A 653 -10.59 -11.27 10.03
C ALA A 653 -10.09 -12.73 10.21
N LEU A 654 -9.81 -13.17 11.44
CA LEU A 654 -9.50 -14.58 11.75
C LEU A 654 -10.72 -15.51 11.62
N LEU A 655 -11.93 -15.03 11.95
CA LEU A 655 -13.19 -15.79 11.79
C LEU A 655 -13.69 -15.82 10.33
N GLU A 656 -13.34 -14.80 9.53
CA GLU A 656 -13.68 -14.75 8.11
C GLU A 656 -12.76 -15.65 7.25
N GLU A 657 -11.48 -15.79 7.64
CA GLU A 657 -10.50 -16.63 6.93
C GLU A 657 -10.50 -18.10 7.37
N LEU A 658 -10.98 -18.42 8.58
CA LEU A 658 -11.02 -19.80 9.10
C LEU A 658 -12.47 -20.33 9.18
N PRO A 659 -12.80 -21.44 8.50
CA PRO A 659 -14.13 -22.06 8.59
C PRO A 659 -14.53 -22.37 10.06
N PRO A 660 -15.80 -22.19 10.47
CA PRO A 660 -16.20 -22.33 11.87
C PRO A 660 -15.84 -23.66 12.55
N HIS A 661 -15.80 -24.77 11.80
CA HIS A 661 -15.39 -26.08 12.31
C HIS A 661 -13.89 -26.16 12.65
N ILE A 662 -13.05 -25.37 11.97
CA ILE A 662 -11.60 -25.25 12.24
C ILE A 662 -11.37 -24.50 13.55
N VAL A 663 -12.08 -23.38 13.76
CA VAL A 663 -12.00 -22.60 14.99
C VAL A 663 -12.57 -23.38 16.18
N ALA A 664 -13.71 -24.07 16.00
CA ALA A 664 -14.31 -24.95 17.00
C ALA A 664 -13.38 -26.12 17.38
N GLY A 665 -12.68 -26.71 16.41
CA GLY A 665 -11.71 -27.78 16.62
C GLY A 665 -10.38 -27.34 17.24
N CYS A 666 -10.18 -26.04 17.48
CA CYS A 666 -8.93 -25.47 17.99
C CYS A 666 -9.14 -24.69 19.31
N PRO A 667 -8.94 -25.34 20.48
CA PRO A 667 -9.11 -24.69 21.78
C PRO A 667 -8.30 -23.41 21.96
N ALA A 668 -7.13 -23.31 21.34
CA ALA A 668 -6.32 -22.09 21.31
C ALA A 668 -7.05 -20.91 20.66
N LEU A 669 -7.53 -21.07 19.42
CA LEU A 669 -8.22 -20.00 18.70
C LEU A 669 -9.55 -19.64 19.36
N LEU A 670 -10.29 -20.63 19.88
CA LEU A 670 -11.51 -20.38 20.62
C LEU A 670 -11.24 -19.60 21.93
N LYS A 671 -10.20 -19.97 22.70
CA LYS A 671 -9.72 -19.23 23.88
C LYS A 671 -9.33 -17.79 23.52
N LEU A 672 -8.57 -17.60 22.43
CA LEU A 672 -8.19 -16.27 21.94
C LEU A 672 -9.43 -15.40 21.69
N ILE A 673 -10.32 -15.84 20.82
CA ILE A 673 -11.46 -15.05 20.36
C ILE A 673 -12.46 -14.79 21.49
N CYS A 674 -12.74 -15.78 22.34
CA CYS A 674 -13.58 -15.60 23.53
C CYS A 674 -12.97 -14.61 24.53
N SER A 675 -11.66 -14.69 24.82
CA SER A 675 -11.00 -13.72 25.70
C SER A 675 -10.99 -12.31 25.10
N CYS A 676 -10.79 -12.16 23.79
CA CYS A 676 -10.87 -10.86 23.11
C CYS A 676 -12.29 -10.28 23.18
N ALA A 677 -13.33 -11.06 22.85
CA ALA A 677 -14.72 -10.63 22.93
C ALA A 677 -15.13 -10.26 24.36
N ALA A 678 -14.72 -11.04 25.36
CA ALA A 678 -14.99 -10.75 26.77
C ALA A 678 -14.33 -9.45 27.25
N ASN A 679 -13.09 -9.16 26.81
CA ASN A 679 -12.41 -7.91 27.16
C ASN A 679 -12.99 -6.70 26.43
N VAL A 680 -13.37 -6.82 25.15
CA VAL A 680 -14.10 -5.77 24.42
C VAL A 680 -15.45 -5.49 25.10
N HIS A 681 -16.18 -6.52 25.54
CA HIS A 681 -17.41 -6.36 26.31
C HIS A 681 -17.16 -5.63 27.64
N ALA A 682 -16.23 -6.12 28.46
CA ALA A 682 -15.90 -5.53 29.76
C ALA A 682 -15.46 -4.06 29.65
N ALA A 683 -14.70 -3.73 28.59
CA ALA A 683 -14.31 -2.36 28.31
C ALA A 683 -15.48 -1.46 27.91
N LEU A 684 -16.44 -1.96 27.12
CA LEU A 684 -17.64 -1.20 26.77
C LEU A 684 -18.55 -0.99 27.99
N GLU A 685 -18.71 -1.97 28.87
CA GLU A 685 -19.42 -1.77 30.15
C GLU A 685 -18.70 -0.75 31.06
N ALA A 686 -17.37 -0.79 31.10
CA ALA A 686 -16.55 0.15 31.89
C ALA A 686 -16.45 1.56 31.27
N SER A 687 -16.90 1.77 30.03
CA SER A 687 -16.80 3.05 29.31
C SER A 687 -18.13 3.52 28.71
N ILE A 688 -19.26 3.11 29.32
CA ILE A 688 -20.59 3.68 29.05
C ILE A 688 -20.51 5.21 29.21
N PRO A 689 -20.82 6.01 28.17
CA PRO A 689 -20.78 7.47 28.26
C PRO A 689 -21.77 7.98 29.32
N VAL A 690 -21.27 8.77 30.26
CA VAL A 690 -22.09 9.39 31.33
C VAL A 690 -22.41 10.83 30.94
N GLU A 691 -23.69 11.18 30.96
CA GLU A 691 -24.18 12.51 30.61
C GLU A 691 -23.50 13.62 31.46
N PRO A 692 -23.10 14.75 30.86
CA PRO A 692 -22.55 15.93 31.55
C PRO A 692 -23.46 16.57 32.62
N GLN A 693 -23.46 16.00 33.83
CA GLN A 693 -24.19 16.56 34.98
C GLN A 693 -23.50 17.79 35.60
N ASP A 694 -22.17 17.91 35.46
CA ASP A 694 -21.39 19.00 36.05
C ASP A 694 -20.23 19.41 35.14
N TRP A 695 -20.51 20.41 34.30
CA TRP A 695 -19.58 21.06 33.39
C TRP A 695 -18.28 21.52 34.09
N SER A 696 -18.35 22.00 35.34
CA SER A 696 -17.19 22.50 36.08
C SER A 696 -16.13 21.43 36.35
N LYS A 697 -16.56 20.18 36.58
CA LYS A 697 -15.67 19.04 36.85
C LYS A 697 -15.15 18.38 35.58
N GLN A 698 -15.85 18.56 34.45
CA GLN A 698 -15.46 17.98 33.18
C GLN A 698 -14.41 18.85 32.46
N LEU A 699 -14.70 20.15 32.32
CA LEU A 699 -13.85 21.17 31.68
C LEU A 699 -12.98 21.91 32.71
N ALA A 700 -12.07 21.18 33.35
CA ALA A 700 -11.05 21.76 34.22
C ALA A 700 -9.91 22.33 33.37
N ILE A 701 -9.86 23.66 33.24
CA ILE A 701 -8.90 24.38 32.40
C ILE A 701 -7.57 24.49 33.16
N GLN A 702 -6.60 23.61 32.83
CA GLN A 702 -5.32 23.50 33.55
C GLN A 702 -4.48 24.80 33.58
N PHE A 703 -4.78 25.76 32.70
CA PHE A 703 -4.11 27.06 32.62
C PHE A 703 -4.97 28.24 33.10
N ALA A 704 -6.09 27.99 33.81
CA ALA A 704 -7.00 29.03 34.31
C ALA A 704 -6.29 30.12 35.13
N GLU A 705 -5.33 29.75 35.97
CA GLU A 705 -4.60 30.70 36.83
C GLU A 705 -3.77 31.74 36.04
N HIS A 706 -3.45 31.46 34.77
CA HIS A 706 -2.49 32.23 33.97
C HIS A 706 -3.10 33.12 32.88
N CYS A 707 -4.42 33.05 32.63
CA CYS A 707 -5.07 33.82 31.57
C CYS A 707 -6.50 34.23 31.93
N GLN A 708 -6.81 35.54 31.82
CA GLN A 708 -8.14 36.08 32.10
C GLN A 708 -9.26 35.42 31.28
N TYR A 709 -9.01 35.11 30.00
CA TYR A 709 -9.97 34.42 29.16
C TYR A 709 -10.23 32.97 29.63
N CYS A 710 -9.19 32.26 30.09
CA CYS A 710 -9.37 30.93 30.71
C CYS A 710 -10.21 31.01 32.00
N GLN A 711 -10.06 32.06 32.81
CA GLN A 711 -10.90 32.27 34.01
C GLN A 711 -12.36 32.52 33.64
N GLN A 712 -12.61 33.38 32.64
CA GLN A 712 -13.95 33.68 32.14
C GLN A 712 -14.63 32.46 31.51
N LEU A 713 -13.88 31.62 30.78
CA LEU A 713 -14.37 30.33 30.29
C LEU A 713 -14.64 29.36 31.44
N GLN A 714 -13.75 29.24 32.43
CA GLN A 714 -13.94 28.36 33.59
C GLN A 714 -15.18 28.77 34.42
N GLU A 715 -15.43 30.06 34.58
CA GLU A 715 -16.64 30.61 35.20
C GLU A 715 -17.91 30.31 34.39
N PHE A 716 -17.88 30.51 33.07
CA PHE A 716 -19.01 30.20 32.18
C PHE A 716 -19.36 28.71 32.22
N VAL A 717 -18.34 27.86 32.14
CA VAL A 717 -18.45 26.40 32.32
C VAL A 717 -19.07 26.08 33.68
N GLY A 718 -18.64 26.73 34.76
CA GLY A 718 -19.18 26.52 36.11
C GLY A 718 -20.62 26.98 36.33
N LYS A 719 -21.17 27.87 35.50
CA LYS A 719 -22.56 28.35 35.59
C LYS A 719 -23.48 27.42 34.83
N ALA A 720 -24.10 26.47 35.53
CA ALA A 720 -24.96 25.43 34.93
C ALA A 720 -26.09 26.01 34.06
N ASP A 721 -26.79 27.04 34.55
CA ASP A 721 -27.92 27.68 33.83
C ASP A 721 -27.48 28.50 32.60
N GLN A 722 -26.19 28.82 32.48
CA GLN A 722 -25.67 29.64 31.38
C GLN A 722 -25.26 28.74 30.20
N GLN A 723 -26.09 28.73 29.15
CA GLN A 723 -25.85 27.92 27.94
C GLN A 723 -24.83 28.52 26.95
N ALA A 724 -24.70 29.85 26.91
CA ALA A 724 -23.72 30.53 26.08
C ALA A 724 -23.03 31.70 26.81
N CYS A 725 -21.79 32.00 26.41
CA CYS A 725 -21.12 33.26 26.71
C CYS A 725 -20.55 33.87 25.43
N THR A 726 -20.07 35.11 25.50
CA THR A 726 -19.36 35.75 24.39
C THR A 726 -18.22 36.57 24.95
N LEU A 727 -17.02 36.40 24.39
CA LEU A 727 -15.78 37.03 24.83
C LEU A 727 -15.14 37.77 23.63
N PRO A 728 -14.46 38.91 23.83
CA PRO A 728 -13.78 39.61 22.73
C PRO A 728 -12.62 38.79 22.18
N CYS A 729 -12.37 38.90 20.87
CA CYS A 729 -11.25 38.22 20.22
C CYS A 729 -9.90 38.70 20.76
N GLY A 730 -8.92 37.81 20.72
CA GLY A 730 -7.58 38.05 21.22
C GLY A 730 -6.75 36.78 21.16
N TYR A 731 -5.44 36.95 20.96
CA TYR A 731 -4.50 35.88 20.61
C TYR A 731 -4.67 34.56 21.38
N HIS A 732 -4.69 34.63 22.73
CA HIS A 732 -4.86 33.44 23.56
C HIS A 732 -6.23 32.76 23.39
N LEU A 733 -7.29 33.51 23.08
CA LEU A 733 -8.63 32.97 22.86
C LEU A 733 -8.76 32.29 21.49
N ASP A 734 -8.16 32.88 20.45
CA ASP A 734 -8.04 32.24 19.13
C ASP A 734 -7.23 30.93 19.22
N ILE A 735 -6.16 30.89 20.02
CA ILE A 735 -5.44 29.64 20.35
C ILE A 735 -6.34 28.65 21.08
N ILE A 736 -7.10 29.07 22.09
CA ILE A 736 -7.98 28.16 22.85
C ILE A 736 -9.01 27.51 21.91
N VAL A 737 -9.59 28.28 20.99
CA VAL A 737 -10.50 27.73 19.98
C VAL A 737 -9.75 26.77 19.04
N ARG A 738 -8.73 27.25 18.33
CA ARG A 738 -8.00 26.47 17.32
C ARG A 738 -7.40 25.18 17.88
N VAL A 739 -6.72 25.27 19.03
CA VAL A 739 -5.95 24.17 19.60
C VAL A 739 -6.82 23.22 20.41
N TYR A 740 -7.73 23.72 21.26
CA TYR A 740 -8.45 22.87 22.23
C TYR A 740 -9.88 22.48 21.82
N ILE A 741 -10.58 23.34 21.06
CA ILE A 741 -11.96 23.09 20.62
C ILE A 741 -11.99 22.50 19.21
N GLU A 742 -11.27 23.10 18.26
CA GLU A 742 -11.29 22.69 16.85
C GLU A 742 -10.34 21.51 16.55
N SER A 743 -9.16 21.43 17.19
CA SER A 743 -8.21 20.36 16.87
C SER A 743 -8.64 18.99 17.41
N ALA A 744 -8.88 18.07 16.48
CA ALA A 744 -9.34 16.71 16.80
C ALA A 744 -8.25 15.82 17.43
N TRP A 745 -6.97 16.16 17.28
CA TRP A 745 -5.84 15.22 17.40
C TRP A 745 -5.12 15.16 18.76
N ARG A 746 -5.15 16.21 19.60
CA ARG A 746 -4.34 16.26 20.84
C ARG A 746 -5.14 16.35 22.15
N ASN A 747 -6.46 16.52 22.12
CA ASN A 747 -7.25 16.89 23.31
C ASN A 747 -8.04 15.73 23.96
N PRO A 748 -8.22 15.74 25.29
CA PRO A 748 -9.23 14.90 25.93
C PRO A 748 -10.64 15.32 25.45
N PRO A 749 -11.58 14.38 25.24
CA PRO A 749 -12.85 14.64 24.55
C PRO A 749 -13.71 15.74 25.19
N LYS A 750 -13.54 15.95 26.51
CA LYS A 750 -14.14 16.98 27.36
C LYS A 750 -14.21 18.39 26.75
N TRP A 751 -13.28 18.78 25.88
CA TRP A 751 -13.30 20.11 25.24
C TRP A 751 -14.26 20.23 24.04
N ARG A 752 -14.64 19.11 23.40
CA ARG A 752 -15.52 19.09 22.22
C ARG A 752 -17.00 19.31 22.55
N ASP A 753 -17.37 19.44 23.83
CA ASP A 753 -18.72 19.81 24.29
C ASP A 753 -18.96 21.33 24.33
N LEU A 754 -17.95 22.13 23.96
CA LEU A 754 -18.07 23.56 23.68
C LEU A 754 -17.96 23.78 22.16
N ASP A 755 -19.01 24.29 21.54
CA ASP A 755 -18.92 24.89 20.19
C ASP A 755 -18.47 26.35 20.32
N ALA A 756 -17.64 26.81 19.38
CA ALA A 756 -17.19 28.20 19.27
C ALA A 756 -17.57 28.80 17.91
N GLU A 757 -18.11 30.02 17.91
CA GLU A 757 -18.57 30.76 16.72
C GLU A 757 -18.00 32.17 16.74
N ARG A 758 -17.42 32.66 15.63
CA ARG A 758 -17.04 34.08 15.51
C ARG A 758 -18.27 34.95 15.33
N VAL A 759 -18.37 36.00 16.14
CA VAL A 759 -19.50 36.93 16.18
C VAL A 759 -19.02 38.37 16.32
N GLN A 760 -19.79 39.32 15.79
CA GLN A 760 -19.59 40.75 16.05
C GLN A 760 -20.24 41.12 17.40
N LEU A 761 -19.49 41.84 18.25
CA LEU A 761 -19.95 42.36 19.54
C LEU A 761 -20.70 43.69 19.38
N GLU A 762 -21.44 44.08 20.43
CA GLU A 762 -21.97 45.44 20.56
C GLU A 762 -20.81 46.45 20.57
N GLY A 763 -20.70 47.22 19.48
CA GLY A 763 -19.55 48.11 19.21
C GLY A 763 -18.75 47.76 17.95
N GLY A 764 -19.02 46.62 17.29
CA GLY A 764 -18.41 46.24 16.01
C GLY A 764 -17.02 45.61 16.10
N ALA A 765 -16.56 45.27 17.31
CA ALA A 765 -15.38 44.46 17.52
C ALA A 765 -15.71 42.97 17.35
N ASP A 766 -14.76 42.17 16.86
CA ASP A 766 -14.94 40.72 16.78
C ASP A 766 -14.83 40.05 18.15
N GLY A 767 -15.58 38.97 18.32
CA GLY A 767 -15.60 38.12 19.50
C GLY A 767 -15.88 36.66 19.16
N TRP A 768 -15.71 35.80 20.15
CA TRP A 768 -16.09 34.40 20.10
C TRP A 768 -17.30 34.15 21.01
N ARG A 769 -18.37 33.60 20.45
CA ARG A 769 -19.50 33.02 21.19
C ARG A 769 -19.18 31.56 21.48
N PHE A 770 -19.19 31.19 22.76
CA PHE A 770 -19.06 29.81 23.20
C PHE A 770 -20.42 29.28 23.61
N THR A 771 -20.78 28.09 23.14
CA THR A 771 -22.07 27.44 23.42
C THR A 771 -21.84 26.01 23.90
N LYS A 772 -22.55 25.61 24.97
CA LYS A 772 -22.54 24.24 25.49
C LYS A 772 -23.38 23.36 24.58
N SER A 773 -22.77 22.37 23.94
CA SER A 773 -23.40 21.62 22.83
C SER A 773 -23.65 20.14 23.10
N HIS A 774 -23.06 19.55 24.15
CA HIS A 774 -23.07 18.11 24.43
C HIS A 774 -22.59 17.24 23.24
N LYS A 775 -21.85 17.84 22.30
CA LYS A 775 -21.45 17.24 21.02
C LYS A 775 -20.37 16.17 21.16
N ALA A 776 -19.47 16.30 22.14
CA ALA A 776 -18.56 15.23 22.50
C ALA A 776 -19.34 14.07 23.12
N TYR A 777 -20.23 14.34 24.07
CA TYR A 777 -21.06 13.31 24.69
C TYR A 777 -21.92 12.56 23.65
N GLN A 778 -22.56 13.26 22.71
CA GLN A 778 -23.29 12.65 21.61
C GLN A 778 -22.38 11.82 20.69
N GLN A 779 -21.16 12.30 20.39
CA GLN A 779 -20.16 11.53 19.66
C GLN A 779 -19.75 10.27 20.44
N GLU A 780 -19.50 10.35 21.74
CA GLU A 780 -19.14 9.18 22.56
C GLU A 780 -20.27 8.16 22.66
N VAL A 781 -21.53 8.61 22.75
CA VAL A 781 -22.72 7.73 22.69
C VAL A 781 -22.82 7.04 21.32
N ALA A 782 -22.59 7.77 20.22
CA ALA A 782 -22.57 7.19 18.88
C ALA A 782 -21.40 6.20 18.69
N GLU A 783 -20.18 6.55 19.13
CA GLU A 783 -19.01 5.67 19.08
C GLU A 783 -19.20 4.41 19.93
N HIS A 784 -19.81 4.52 21.11
CA HIS A 784 -20.10 3.39 22.00
C HIS A 784 -21.15 2.46 21.40
N ALA A 785 -22.25 3.00 20.87
CA ALA A 785 -23.27 2.24 20.15
C ALA A 785 -22.68 1.53 18.91
N GLU A 786 -21.80 2.21 18.16
CA GLU A 786 -21.11 1.64 17.00
C GLU A 786 -20.15 0.51 17.41
N GLN A 787 -19.37 0.68 18.50
CA GLN A 787 -18.53 -0.39 19.02
C GLN A 787 -19.37 -1.56 19.54
N ARG A 788 -20.57 -1.31 20.11
CA ARG A 788 -21.48 -2.37 20.57
C ARG A 788 -22.03 -3.18 19.41
N GLN A 789 -22.55 -2.52 18.36
CA GLN A 789 -22.99 -3.19 17.13
C GLN A 789 -21.86 -4.03 16.51
N LYS A 790 -20.63 -3.53 16.52
CA LYS A 790 -19.45 -4.27 16.04
C LYS A 790 -19.05 -5.43 16.95
N LEU A 791 -19.27 -5.36 18.26
CA LEU A 791 -19.13 -6.50 19.17
C LEU A 791 -20.21 -7.55 18.93
N ASP A 792 -21.46 -7.14 18.74
CA ASP A 792 -22.57 -8.07 18.45
C ASP A 792 -22.32 -8.82 17.13
N ALA A 793 -21.75 -8.17 16.11
CA ALA A 793 -21.31 -8.81 14.88
C ALA A 793 -20.19 -9.86 15.12
N LEU A 794 -19.19 -9.55 15.96
CA LEU A 794 -18.15 -10.51 16.37
C LEU A 794 -18.76 -11.73 17.10
N LEU A 795 -19.75 -11.50 17.98
CA LEU A 795 -20.46 -12.57 18.69
C LEU A 795 -21.31 -13.43 17.74
N GLN A 796 -21.90 -12.86 16.70
CA GLN A 796 -22.61 -13.61 15.66
C GLN A 796 -21.67 -14.51 14.84
N LEU A 797 -20.47 -14.04 14.49
CA LEU A 797 -19.44 -14.86 13.82
C LEU A 797 -18.87 -15.96 14.73
N LEU A 798 -18.76 -15.70 16.04
CA LEU A 798 -18.29 -16.67 17.03
C LEU A 798 -19.33 -17.76 17.35
N LEU A 799 -20.64 -17.47 17.25
CA LEU A 799 -21.71 -18.38 17.64
C LEU A 799 -21.67 -19.76 16.92
N PRO A 800 -21.49 -19.86 15.58
CA PRO A 800 -21.30 -21.16 14.91
C PRO A 800 -20.10 -21.95 15.45
N CYS A 801 -19.01 -21.29 15.80
CA CYS A 801 -17.82 -21.93 16.35
C CYS A 801 -18.10 -22.51 17.74
N LEU A 802 -18.82 -21.76 18.59
CA LEU A 802 -19.24 -22.24 19.91
C LEU A 802 -20.22 -23.43 19.81
N VAL A 803 -21.21 -23.37 18.91
CA VAL A 803 -22.16 -24.48 18.70
C VAL A 803 -21.46 -25.75 18.24
N LEU A 804 -20.45 -25.64 17.37
CA LEU A 804 -19.65 -26.79 16.91
C LEU A 804 -18.65 -27.30 17.96
N ALA A 805 -18.28 -26.50 18.95
CA ALA A 805 -17.39 -26.89 20.05
C ALA A 805 -18.13 -27.57 21.23
N LEU A 806 -19.46 -27.50 21.28
CA LEU A 806 -20.25 -28.17 22.32
C LEU A 806 -20.19 -29.70 22.16
N PRO A 807 -20.00 -30.46 23.26
CA PRO A 807 -20.01 -31.92 23.20
C PRO A 807 -21.40 -32.42 22.78
N CYS A 808 -21.46 -33.15 21.66
CA CYS A 808 -22.68 -33.79 21.19
C CYS A 808 -23.01 -35.04 22.03
N ASP A 809 -23.62 -34.84 23.19
CA ASP A 809 -24.12 -35.88 24.10
C ASP A 809 -25.26 -36.70 23.43
N GLY A 810 -24.90 -37.61 22.52
CA GLY A 810 -25.89 -38.42 21.80
C GLY A 810 -25.37 -39.54 20.89
N SER A 811 -24.09 -39.56 20.50
CA SER A 811 -23.58 -40.62 19.61
C SER A 811 -22.16 -41.07 19.95
N SER A 812 -22.03 -42.34 20.35
CA SER A 812 -20.75 -43.05 20.25
C SER A 812 -20.58 -43.60 18.83
N SER A 813 -19.38 -43.37 18.26
CA SER A 813 -18.98 -43.63 16.85
C SER A 813 -19.31 -42.53 15.82
N CYS A 814 -18.61 -42.59 14.68
CA CYS A 814 -18.71 -41.72 13.49
C CYS A 814 -17.90 -40.40 13.39
N TRP A 815 -16.82 -40.21 14.17
CA TRP A 815 -15.74 -39.25 13.83
C TRP A 815 -14.35 -39.92 13.84
N SER A 816 -14.14 -40.89 12.94
CA SER A 816 -12.82 -41.45 12.64
C SER A 816 -12.18 -40.70 11.47
N VAL A 817 -11.50 -39.59 11.76
CA VAL A 817 -10.54 -39.00 10.80
C VAL A 817 -9.45 -40.04 10.53
N GLY A 818 -9.02 -40.17 9.27
CA GLY A 818 -8.19 -41.28 8.79
C GLY A 818 -6.75 -41.27 9.31
N ALA A 819 -6.55 -41.68 10.56
CA ALA A 819 -5.21 -41.99 11.08
C ALA A 819 -4.65 -43.24 10.39
N ALA A 820 -3.46 -43.12 9.78
CA ALA A 820 -2.72 -44.27 9.30
C ALA A 820 -2.34 -45.17 10.50
N ALA A 821 -2.53 -46.48 10.37
CA ALA A 821 -2.44 -47.40 11.50
C ALA A 821 -0.99 -47.57 12.00
N GLY A 822 -0.70 -47.02 13.18
CA GLY A 822 0.58 -47.19 13.88
C GLY A 822 0.53 -46.62 15.29
N GLU A 823 0.93 -47.45 16.26
CA GLU A 823 1.13 -47.14 17.69
C GLU A 823 -0.14 -46.86 18.54
N GLY A 824 0.04 -46.88 19.87
CA GLY A 824 -1.01 -47.15 20.86
C GLY A 824 -1.70 -45.91 21.47
N PRO A 825 -2.78 -46.13 22.25
CA PRO A 825 -3.59 -45.03 22.77
C PRO A 825 -2.89 -44.23 23.88
N PRO A 826 -2.78 -42.90 23.78
CA PRO A 826 -2.29 -42.05 24.86
C PRO A 826 -3.30 -41.92 26.01
N ALA A 827 -2.84 -41.43 27.16
CA ALA A 827 -3.64 -41.30 28.37
C ALA A 827 -4.76 -40.24 28.25
N LYS A 828 -5.80 -40.38 29.08
CA LYS A 828 -6.98 -39.49 29.09
C LYS A 828 -6.59 -38.05 29.46
N ALA A 829 -6.95 -37.10 28.60
CA ALA A 829 -6.91 -35.67 28.90
C ALA A 829 -7.92 -35.29 30.02
N PRO A 830 -7.66 -34.22 30.79
CA PRO A 830 -8.59 -33.73 31.80
C PRO A 830 -9.84 -33.09 31.17
N ARG A 831 -10.98 -33.18 31.86
CA ARG A 831 -12.17 -32.38 31.55
C ARG A 831 -12.00 -30.97 32.11
N PHE A 832 -12.21 -29.96 31.28
CA PHE A 832 -12.44 -28.59 31.72
C PHE A 832 -13.95 -28.27 31.73
N VAL A 833 -14.31 -27.22 32.47
CA VAL A 833 -15.62 -26.60 32.60
C VAL A 833 -15.41 -25.09 32.44
#